data_AF-A0AB34FJV9-F1
#
_entry.id   AF-A0AB34FJV9-F1
#
_cell.length_a   1.000
_cell.length_b   1.000
_cell.length_c   1.000
_cell.angle_alpha   90.00
_cell.angle_beta   90.00
_cell.angle_gamma   90.00
#
_symmetry.space_group_name_H-M   'P 1'
#
loop_
_entity.id
_entity.type
_entity.pdbx_description
1 polymer ?
#
loop_
_entity_poly.entity_id
_entity_poly.type
_entity_poly.pdbx_seq_one_letter_code
_entity_poly.pdbx_strand_id
1 'polypeptide(L)'
;MSPHSEVVLNSGDAAEIALNGNGVVLASNGGNRVEDPPALVAASHGNDAESNGHASTNGHSGLNGHASNGFSSRAESSPHLQPAPLDAEFDLVCVGFGPASLAVAVALHDALAAGQKLLPDGRSPRVLFIEKQARFAWHAGMLLPGAKMQISFIKDLATLRDPRSEFTFLNYLHRQDRLVDFTNLGTFLPARVEYEDYLRWCASHFENLVQFGQEVVSVAPDAKAEDGVRSFTVQSRDVASDQTHTFRARNVLVAMGGQPSLPKNFPLRHPRVIHSSQYAHRIREILPKANGAYRVAVVGAGQSAAEIFNNVQHLYPNSKTWLVMRPEFLRPSDDSPFVNSVFNPEYVDALFPKSPKYRHNLLTEARATNYGVVRLELIEALYERMYDQRRELGVDESKWPHRILGGRQITSMDASGDNLELRVQNVQDSALDGFVDVADEEVLQADLVIAATGYQRNAHVPMLKGAWDLLPKAQAGGLEFGKGISGWNVETEEGERKMAVGRDYKVKFAPGAVSDEAGVWLQGCCEGTHGLSDTLLSVLATRSGEIVDSIFGNAAGKRTLTSQKMQLDHGDRRPSQRLPVNPRRHKVAPEQRKRVATACNSCNVSVPKSELDELKKKVEVYEKALQDALPDPTRRQELLHHAASPDSSSSASPYPSNATLHGANSSSQHLSGASSIKTEPTDDDVHQVLSPGRLLQDADGMGRYVGETSGATFLDHLKELMGAVMPMAQPTATVESGDSFLSSLGSCMTYDSRPLLNGPPEEVNPLWLPPDSTVAVVLSELRYFIQDGGGRWPSGGIYWWGDLDAMPLRAPSPPPLTSEVDFNDYRHLAFYHAALAVACQSTTTQPPPSSDSTQSLSEPYFARAALLLGNPLDIKRRTIGDVASLAMMGFYLIETNRPDAAYMYVAAAMHISIMLGAHRGWVDERGKRVFWSVYALDRWLSCLMGRPPTITDDAIQLPLPADAPSMPPAFGLRAHVELSRISGHVVGNTYHGAKGGAGIDAAGARQPDNAIWMLEQWQSSLPPALRLSANGLSNDPAVCMLHMRYNQLLIVAIRPLFFSAVKRAVAERLMAQPPPSSATNSEQQLGHLRCCIVAAARNMRLARHSITLNGHRKLLHAGLHFIFNAAVCLILRRLVVAPGEQEDEELRHVQGGVEFAIEKMLEASRTGNSDGRRCAETLRDLGVLVGRLTAPTAVTPTDPMLAGAGPSMHAGGMAPLLPMTSQELPVPPPMPIGEDQVLYDELMTWMGDDWPVYNAYMNE
;
A
#
# COMPACT_ATOMS: atom_id res chain seq x y z
N MET A 1 -10.99 -6.49 -21.13
CA MET A 1 -12.41 -6.81 -21.46
C MET A 1 -13.31 -6.48 -20.27
N SER A 2 -14.36 -5.68 -20.43
CA SER A 2 -15.48 -5.64 -19.46
C SER A 2 -16.45 -6.78 -19.73
N PRO A 3 -17.13 -7.36 -18.71
CA PRO A 3 -18.11 -8.40 -18.95
C PRO A 3 -19.29 -7.81 -19.73
N HIS A 4 -19.57 -8.42 -20.87
CA HIS A 4 -20.90 -8.48 -21.44
C HIS A 4 -21.35 -9.93 -21.31
N SER A 5 -22.51 -10.11 -20.68
CA SER A 5 -23.19 -11.38 -20.55
C SER A 5 -23.40 -12.01 -21.93
N GLU A 6 -23.01 -13.27 -22.06
CA GLU A 6 -23.42 -14.10 -23.20
C GLU A 6 -24.88 -14.52 -22.95
N VAL A 7 -25.81 -13.84 -23.62
CA VAL A 7 -27.18 -14.36 -23.75
C VAL A 7 -27.15 -15.41 -24.86
N VAL A 8 -27.33 -16.67 -24.46
CA VAL A 8 -27.54 -17.77 -25.40
C VAL A 8 -28.87 -17.56 -26.11
N LEU A 9 -28.84 -17.36 -27.44
CA LEU A 9 -30.02 -17.45 -28.29
C LEU A 9 -29.75 -18.53 -29.34
N ASN A 10 -30.73 -19.43 -29.49
CA ASN A 10 -30.66 -20.59 -30.37
C ASN A 10 -30.55 -20.19 -31.84
N SER A 11 -30.02 -21.13 -32.61
CA SER A 11 -29.95 -21.10 -34.08
C SER A 11 -31.30 -20.81 -34.74
N GLY A 12 -31.30 -19.86 -35.68
CA GLY A 12 -32.45 -19.57 -36.55
C GLY A 12 -32.12 -18.49 -37.58
N ASP A 13 -32.36 -18.82 -38.85
CA ASP A 13 -32.47 -17.96 -40.02
C ASP A 13 -31.27 -17.09 -40.45
N ALA A 14 -30.62 -17.58 -41.51
CA ALA A 14 -29.79 -16.77 -42.40
C ALA A 14 -30.68 -15.95 -43.38
N ALA A 15 -30.22 -14.75 -43.73
CA ALA A 15 -30.73 -14.01 -44.89
C ALA A 15 -29.59 -13.21 -45.55
N GLU A 16 -29.25 -13.57 -46.79
CA GLU A 16 -28.42 -12.74 -47.67
C GLU A 16 -29.18 -11.46 -48.05
N ILE A 17 -28.52 -10.30 -48.06
CA ILE A 17 -28.89 -9.21 -48.98
C ILE A 17 -27.61 -8.62 -49.58
N ALA A 18 -27.62 -8.50 -50.92
CA ALA A 18 -26.47 -8.21 -51.75
C ALA A 18 -26.08 -6.72 -51.82
N LEU A 19 -24.84 -6.48 -52.26
CA LEU A 19 -24.39 -5.22 -52.84
C LEU A 19 -25.20 -4.89 -54.10
N ASN A 20 -25.72 -3.65 -54.21
CA ASN A 20 -25.98 -3.03 -55.52
C ASN A 20 -26.13 -1.50 -55.47
N GLY A 21 -25.11 -0.81 -55.97
CA GLY A 21 -25.16 0.08 -57.14
C GLY A 21 -26.24 1.17 -57.32
N ASN A 22 -25.73 2.34 -57.74
CA ASN A 22 -26.40 3.46 -58.45
C ASN A 22 -27.32 4.39 -57.62
N GLY A 23 -27.27 5.72 -57.79
CA GLY A 23 -26.36 6.57 -58.60
C GLY A 23 -26.98 7.93 -58.96
N VAL A 24 -26.18 8.84 -59.57
CA VAL A 24 -26.59 10.10 -60.26
C VAL A 24 -27.23 11.18 -59.32
N VAL A 25 -27.18 12.52 -59.49
CA VAL A 25 -26.93 13.41 -60.65
C VAL A 25 -26.15 14.68 -60.25
N LEU A 26 -25.43 15.22 -61.25
CA LEU A 26 -24.73 16.52 -61.33
C LEU A 26 -25.55 17.77 -60.94
N ALA A 27 -24.85 18.81 -60.46
CA ALA A 27 -25.07 20.21 -60.86
C ALA A 27 -23.76 21.03 -60.76
N SER A 28 -23.57 21.98 -61.68
CA SER A 28 -22.27 22.61 -61.99
C SER A 28 -22.21 24.12 -61.73
N ASN A 29 -20.97 24.66 -61.83
CA ASN A 29 -20.50 26.05 -62.07
C ASN A 29 -19.67 26.56 -60.87
N GLY A 30 -18.42 27.02 -60.97
CA GLY A 30 -17.55 27.47 -62.09
C GLY A 30 -16.70 28.64 -61.53
N GLY A 31 -15.49 29.00 -61.96
CA GLY A 31 -14.54 28.51 -62.96
C GLY A 31 -13.24 29.36 -62.90
N ASN A 32 -12.28 29.13 -63.82
CA ASN A 32 -10.91 29.69 -63.95
C ASN A 32 -9.82 28.99 -63.08
N ARG A 33 -8.78 28.33 -63.64
CA ARG A 33 -7.69 28.71 -64.58
C ARG A 33 -6.53 29.49 -63.90
N VAL A 34 -5.22 29.25 -64.11
CA VAL A 34 -4.48 28.22 -64.90
C VAL A 34 -2.96 28.20 -64.49
N GLU A 35 -2.39 26.99 -64.34
CA GLU A 35 -1.05 26.44 -64.69
C GLU A 35 0.33 27.12 -64.37
N ASP A 36 1.16 26.37 -63.63
CA ASP A 36 2.55 25.86 -63.92
C ASP A 36 3.78 26.86 -64.06
N PRO A 37 5.03 26.41 -64.36
CA PRO A 37 6.10 26.07 -63.36
C PRO A 37 7.50 26.70 -63.74
N PRO A 38 8.73 26.11 -63.57
CA PRO A 38 9.30 25.02 -62.74
C PRO A 38 10.72 25.31 -62.09
N ALA A 39 11.36 24.23 -61.55
CA ALA A 39 12.80 23.87 -61.64
C ALA A 39 13.91 24.41 -60.67
N LEU A 40 14.42 23.48 -59.81
CA LEU A 40 15.79 22.91 -59.71
C LEU A 40 17.12 23.75 -59.62
N VAL A 41 18.10 23.14 -58.91
CA VAL A 41 19.59 23.16 -59.04
C VAL A 41 20.47 23.79 -57.92
N ALA A 42 20.91 22.91 -57.00
CA ALA A 42 22.30 22.56 -56.56
C ALA A 42 23.38 23.55 -56.01
N ALA A 43 24.35 22.92 -55.30
CA ALA A 43 25.75 23.31 -55.02
C ALA A 43 26.01 24.44 -53.97
N SER A 44 27.11 24.45 -53.18
CA SER A 44 28.20 23.48 -52.90
C SER A 44 29.10 23.96 -51.74
N HIS A 45 29.81 23.04 -51.07
CA HIS A 45 31.11 23.17 -50.34
C HIS A 45 31.47 24.42 -49.50
N GLY A 46 31.98 24.21 -48.28
CA GLY A 46 32.77 25.20 -47.52
C GLY A 46 33.25 24.64 -46.17
N ASN A 47 34.58 24.51 -46.00
CA ASN A 47 35.25 23.82 -44.90
C ASN A 47 35.75 24.79 -43.80
N ASP A 48 36.13 24.22 -42.65
CA ASP A 48 37.20 24.64 -41.70
C ASP A 48 36.95 25.57 -40.48
N ALA A 49 37.40 25.02 -39.34
CA ALA A 49 38.25 25.61 -38.28
C ALA A 49 37.69 26.50 -37.12
N GLU A 50 37.63 25.86 -35.94
CA GLU A 50 38.18 26.27 -34.62
C GLU A 50 38.38 27.77 -34.25
N SER A 51 37.89 28.17 -33.07
CA SER A 51 38.74 28.48 -31.89
C SER A 51 37.97 28.98 -30.65
N ASN A 52 38.60 28.89 -29.47
CA ASN A 52 38.04 29.18 -28.14
C ASN A 52 38.01 30.68 -27.76
N GLY A 53 37.13 31.09 -26.83
CA GLY A 53 37.28 32.36 -26.12
C GLY A 53 36.20 32.66 -25.05
N HIS A 54 36.57 32.67 -23.76
CA HIS A 54 35.71 33.09 -22.64
C HIS A 54 35.50 34.62 -22.59
N ALA A 55 34.33 35.10 -22.15
CA ALA A 55 34.14 35.77 -20.84
C ALA A 55 32.85 36.64 -20.72
N SER A 56 32.29 36.63 -19.51
CA SER A 56 31.13 37.36 -18.96
C SER A 56 30.90 38.84 -19.37
N THR A 57 29.63 39.27 -19.43
CA THR A 57 29.05 40.25 -18.45
C THR A 57 27.52 40.47 -18.59
N ASN A 58 26.92 40.94 -17.49
CA ASN A 58 25.49 41.19 -17.21
C ASN A 58 24.75 42.16 -18.16
N GLY A 59 23.41 42.11 -18.18
CA GLY A 59 22.60 43.31 -18.50
C GLY A 59 21.13 43.09 -18.90
N HIS A 60 20.21 43.09 -17.93
CA HIS A 60 18.75 43.00 -18.08
C HIS A 60 18.09 43.78 -19.24
N SER A 61 17.08 43.19 -19.90
CA SER A 61 15.63 43.44 -19.67
C SER A 61 14.75 43.19 -20.91
N GLY A 62 13.47 42.86 -20.72
CA GLY A 62 12.45 43.03 -21.77
C GLY A 62 11.80 41.76 -22.36
N LEU A 63 10.83 41.20 -21.63
CA LEU A 63 9.55 40.66 -22.11
C LEU A 63 9.40 40.31 -23.63
N ASN A 64 9.25 39.02 -23.92
CA ASN A 64 8.36 38.45 -24.96
C ASN A 64 8.06 37.00 -24.51
N GLY A 65 6.83 36.47 -24.62
CA GLY A 65 6.10 36.31 -25.86
C GLY A 65 6.50 34.96 -26.46
N HIS A 66 5.82 33.87 -26.07
CA HIS A 66 6.16 32.50 -26.50
C HIS A 66 5.91 32.31 -28.01
N ALA A 67 6.92 32.65 -28.81
CA ALA A 67 7.04 32.21 -30.19
C ALA A 67 7.45 30.73 -30.22
N SER A 68 6.69 29.92 -30.94
CA SER A 68 6.98 28.51 -31.19
C SER A 68 8.13 28.35 -32.20
N ASN A 69 9.37 28.51 -31.75
CA ASN A 69 10.54 28.13 -32.54
C ASN A 69 10.84 26.63 -32.36
N GLY A 70 10.32 25.82 -33.28
CA GLY A 70 10.71 24.42 -33.39
C GLY A 70 12.16 24.32 -33.87
N PHE A 71 13.07 23.89 -32.99
CA PHE A 71 14.38 23.41 -33.42
C PHE A 71 14.19 22.09 -34.16
N SER A 72 14.17 22.17 -35.49
CA SER A 72 14.31 20.99 -36.34
C SER A 72 15.76 20.50 -36.24
N SER A 73 16.06 19.67 -35.23
CA SER A 73 17.13 18.70 -35.36
C SER A 73 16.71 17.73 -36.47
N ARG A 74 17.40 17.80 -37.60
CA ARG A 74 17.17 16.91 -38.73
C ARG A 74 17.67 15.53 -38.31
N ALA A 75 16.79 14.69 -37.78
CA ALA A 75 17.16 13.35 -37.31
C ALA A 75 17.80 12.57 -38.46
N GLU A 76 19.00 12.05 -38.22
CA GLU A 76 19.70 11.23 -39.21
C GLU A 76 18.99 9.86 -39.27
N SER A 77 18.47 9.52 -40.45
CA SER A 77 17.86 8.21 -40.67
C SER A 77 18.83 7.08 -40.33
N SER A 78 18.31 6.00 -39.78
CA SER A 78 19.08 4.82 -39.34
C SER A 78 20.13 4.42 -40.40
N PRO A 79 21.44 4.47 -40.11
CA PRO A 79 22.45 4.05 -41.07
C PRO A 79 22.42 2.53 -41.33
N HIS A 80 21.87 1.76 -40.40
CA HIS A 80 21.88 0.30 -40.41
C HIS A 80 20.71 -0.34 -41.19
N LEU A 81 19.55 0.33 -41.23
CA LEU A 81 18.34 -0.16 -41.92
C LEU A 81 18.02 0.75 -43.11
N GLN A 82 18.06 0.18 -44.31
CA GLN A 82 17.88 0.92 -45.56
C GLN A 82 16.59 0.47 -46.27
N PRO A 83 15.88 1.39 -46.96
CA PRO A 83 14.66 1.06 -47.67
C PRO A 83 14.94 0.11 -48.85
N ALA A 84 13.99 -0.78 -49.12
CA ALA A 84 13.99 -1.66 -50.28
C ALA A 84 12.88 -1.26 -51.27
N PRO A 85 13.00 -1.61 -52.56
CA PRO A 85 11.92 -1.44 -53.54
C PRO A 85 10.62 -2.10 -53.06
N LEU A 86 9.48 -1.43 -53.25
CA LEU A 86 8.18 -1.88 -52.73
C LEU A 86 7.65 -3.17 -53.39
N ASP A 87 8.17 -3.53 -54.57
CA ASP A 87 7.89 -4.77 -55.30
C ASP A 87 8.77 -5.95 -54.89
N ALA A 88 9.79 -5.71 -54.05
CA ALA A 88 10.68 -6.73 -53.52
C ALA A 88 9.96 -7.68 -52.54
N GLU A 89 10.53 -8.87 -52.37
CA GLU A 89 10.22 -9.74 -51.23
C GLU A 89 10.91 -9.18 -49.97
N PHE A 90 10.16 -8.82 -48.94
CA PHE A 90 10.69 -8.35 -47.67
C PHE A 90 11.05 -9.52 -46.75
N ASP A 91 12.06 -9.33 -45.91
CA ASP A 91 12.41 -10.33 -44.88
C ASP A 91 11.44 -10.21 -43.69
N LEU A 92 10.93 -9.00 -43.43
CA LEU A 92 9.90 -8.68 -42.44
C LEU A 92 8.97 -7.54 -42.91
N VAL A 93 7.65 -7.76 -42.85
CA VAL A 93 6.64 -6.68 -42.91
C VAL A 93 5.98 -6.53 -41.54
N CYS A 94 5.93 -5.30 -41.03
CA CYS A 94 5.28 -4.96 -39.77
C CYS A 94 3.97 -4.20 -40.03
N VAL A 95 2.86 -4.76 -39.53
CA VAL A 95 1.52 -4.18 -39.64
C VAL A 95 1.23 -3.31 -38.42
N GLY A 96 1.12 -2.00 -38.66
CA GLY A 96 1.07 -0.93 -37.66
C GLY A 96 2.47 -0.41 -37.33
N PHE A 97 2.61 0.91 -37.13
CA PHE A 97 3.84 1.58 -36.69
C PHE A 97 3.66 2.34 -35.36
N GLY A 98 2.86 1.77 -34.46
CA GLY A 98 2.82 2.18 -33.05
C GLY A 98 4.07 1.72 -32.27
N PRO A 99 4.14 2.02 -30.96
CA PRO A 99 5.31 1.73 -30.12
C PRO A 99 5.82 0.28 -30.18
N ALA A 100 4.91 -0.68 -30.39
CA ALA A 100 5.21 -2.10 -30.48
C ALA A 100 6.08 -2.46 -31.71
N SER A 101 5.78 -1.93 -32.89
CA SER A 101 6.63 -2.11 -34.09
C SER A 101 7.85 -1.20 -34.06
N LEU A 102 7.72 0.00 -33.50
CA LEU A 102 8.83 0.93 -33.33
C LEU A 102 9.93 0.35 -32.42
N ALA A 103 9.57 -0.35 -31.34
CA ALA A 103 10.52 -1.10 -30.52
C ALA A 103 11.27 -2.17 -31.31
N VAL A 104 10.62 -2.83 -32.28
CA VAL A 104 11.28 -3.80 -33.18
C VAL A 104 12.22 -3.11 -34.16
N ALA A 105 11.88 -1.92 -34.69
CA ALA A 105 12.80 -1.12 -35.49
C ALA A 105 14.07 -0.72 -34.68
N VAL A 106 13.88 -0.30 -33.43
CA VAL A 106 14.95 0.04 -32.47
C VAL A 106 15.80 -1.20 -32.13
N ALA A 107 15.20 -2.36 -31.85
CA ALA A 107 15.95 -3.58 -31.57
C ALA A 107 16.75 -4.10 -32.78
N LEU A 108 16.20 -3.98 -33.99
CA LEU A 108 16.90 -4.28 -35.24
C LEU A 108 18.08 -3.34 -35.48
N HIS A 109 17.90 -2.04 -35.23
CA HIS A 109 18.99 -1.06 -35.28
C HIS A 109 20.09 -1.46 -34.30
N ASP A 110 19.77 -1.61 -33.02
CA ASP A 110 20.76 -1.88 -31.97
C ASP A 110 21.55 -3.18 -32.24
N ALA A 111 20.89 -4.23 -32.75
CA ALA A 111 21.54 -5.48 -33.14
C ALA A 111 22.57 -5.27 -34.27
N LEU A 112 22.21 -4.51 -35.31
CA LEU A 112 23.10 -4.20 -36.42
C LEU A 112 24.23 -3.23 -36.01
N ALA A 113 23.94 -2.25 -35.16
CA ALA A 113 24.93 -1.32 -34.59
C ALA A 113 25.95 -2.06 -33.70
N ALA A 114 25.52 -3.09 -32.96
CA ALA A 114 26.39 -4.01 -32.23
C ALA A 114 27.17 -4.99 -33.14
N GLY A 115 27.01 -4.92 -34.46
CA GLY A 115 27.72 -5.74 -35.43
C GLY A 115 27.17 -7.15 -35.62
N GLN A 116 25.94 -7.43 -35.17
CA GLN A 116 25.30 -8.73 -35.39
C GLN A 116 24.92 -8.93 -36.86
N LYS A 117 25.09 -10.16 -37.35
CA LYS A 117 24.64 -10.56 -38.70
C LYS A 117 23.29 -11.27 -38.58
N LEU A 118 22.22 -10.54 -38.84
CA LEU A 118 20.84 -11.02 -38.76
C LEU A 118 20.43 -11.95 -39.92
N LEU A 119 21.22 -11.99 -41.00
CA LEU A 119 20.99 -12.87 -42.14
C LEU A 119 22.26 -13.68 -42.51
N PRO A 120 22.14 -14.92 -43.03
CA PRO A 120 23.29 -15.78 -43.32
C PRO A 120 24.26 -15.22 -44.37
N ASP A 121 23.74 -14.44 -45.33
CA ASP A 121 24.51 -13.74 -46.36
C ASP A 121 25.19 -12.45 -45.84
N GLY A 122 24.85 -12.02 -44.62
CA GLY A 122 25.42 -10.85 -43.95
C GLY A 122 24.87 -9.50 -44.42
N ARG A 123 23.79 -9.46 -45.20
CA ARG A 123 23.11 -8.19 -45.56
C ARG A 123 22.20 -7.69 -44.43
N SER A 124 21.87 -6.40 -44.42
CA SER A 124 20.79 -5.89 -43.57
C SER A 124 19.44 -6.47 -44.00
N PRO A 125 18.53 -6.83 -43.07
CA PRO A 125 17.17 -7.23 -43.40
C PRO A 125 16.41 -6.14 -44.17
N ARG A 126 15.64 -6.54 -45.18
CA ARG A 126 14.67 -5.68 -45.87
C ARG A 126 13.40 -5.66 -45.03
N VAL A 127 13.13 -4.51 -44.41
CA VAL A 127 12.00 -4.32 -43.49
C VAL A 127 11.10 -3.23 -44.00
N LEU A 128 9.78 -3.44 -43.89
CA LEU A 128 8.75 -2.46 -44.24
C LEU A 128 7.75 -2.36 -43.09
N PHE A 129 7.39 -1.14 -42.72
CA PHE A 129 6.32 -0.85 -41.77
C PHE A 129 5.13 -0.25 -42.51
N ILE A 130 3.91 -0.63 -42.18
CA ILE A 130 2.69 -0.12 -42.83
C ILE A 130 1.76 0.43 -41.74
N GLU A 131 1.43 1.72 -41.79
CA GLU A 131 0.67 2.43 -40.76
C GLU A 131 -0.48 3.22 -41.38
N LYS A 132 -1.68 3.13 -40.79
CA LYS A 132 -2.88 3.75 -41.34
C LYS A 132 -3.00 5.25 -41.04
N GLN A 133 -2.34 5.74 -39.99
CA GLN A 133 -2.23 7.17 -39.75
C GLN A 133 -1.29 7.81 -40.78
N ALA A 134 -1.53 9.08 -41.14
CA ALA A 134 -0.73 9.80 -42.13
C ALA A 134 0.69 10.20 -41.64
N ARG A 135 1.00 9.97 -40.36
CA ARG A 135 2.30 10.18 -39.69
C ARG A 135 2.33 9.41 -38.38
N PHE A 136 3.50 9.29 -37.75
CA PHE A 136 3.58 8.73 -36.40
C PHE A 136 2.78 9.58 -35.40
N ALA A 137 1.96 8.91 -34.59
CA ALA A 137 1.15 9.50 -33.54
C ALA A 137 0.74 8.42 -32.53
N TRP A 138 1.03 8.64 -31.24
CA TRP A 138 0.68 7.68 -30.18
C TRP A 138 -0.53 8.17 -29.36
N HIS A 139 -1.65 7.46 -29.46
CA HIS A 139 -2.92 7.79 -28.80
C HIS A 139 -3.32 9.27 -28.91
N ALA A 140 -3.16 9.88 -30.09
CA ALA A 140 -3.29 11.32 -30.27
C ALA A 140 -4.64 11.93 -29.81
N GLY A 141 -5.74 11.18 -29.93
CA GLY A 141 -7.05 11.57 -29.38
C GLY A 141 -7.14 11.64 -27.84
N MET A 142 -6.09 11.20 -27.12
CA MET A 142 -5.95 11.19 -25.66
C MET A 142 -4.66 11.89 -25.18
N LEU A 143 -4.03 12.72 -26.02
CA LEU A 143 -2.94 13.63 -25.63
C LEU A 143 -3.50 14.88 -24.95
N LEU A 144 -3.98 14.71 -23.71
CA LEU A 144 -4.69 15.78 -22.99
C LEU A 144 -3.71 16.62 -22.15
N PRO A 145 -3.93 17.95 -22.03
CA PRO A 145 -3.18 18.79 -21.11
C PRO A 145 -3.18 18.22 -19.69
N GLY A 146 -2.00 18.15 -19.07
CA GLY A 146 -1.82 17.60 -17.72
C GLY A 146 -1.80 16.06 -17.64
N ALA A 147 -2.10 15.32 -18.71
CA ALA A 147 -2.04 13.86 -18.68
C ALA A 147 -0.58 13.36 -18.55
N LYS A 148 -0.30 12.57 -17.51
CA LYS A 148 1.00 11.92 -17.26
C LYS A 148 1.04 10.51 -17.88
N MET A 149 2.26 9.97 -17.98
CA MET A 149 2.49 8.54 -18.14
C MET A 149 2.07 7.78 -16.87
N GLN A 150 1.58 6.56 -17.03
CA GLN A 150 1.23 5.67 -15.91
C GLN A 150 2.32 4.63 -15.63
N ILE A 151 3.52 4.83 -16.19
CA ILE A 151 4.65 3.91 -16.16
C ILE A 151 5.95 4.71 -16.08
N SER A 152 6.96 4.17 -15.39
CA SER A 152 8.29 4.80 -15.29
C SER A 152 8.93 4.94 -16.67
N PHE A 153 9.57 6.08 -16.94
CA PHE A 153 10.31 6.32 -18.19
C PHE A 153 11.43 5.29 -18.43
N ILE A 154 11.91 4.57 -17.42
CA ILE A 154 12.88 3.48 -17.56
C ILE A 154 12.31 2.31 -18.39
N LYS A 155 10.98 2.14 -18.40
CA LYS A 155 10.27 1.20 -19.27
C LYS A 155 10.00 1.84 -20.65
N ASP A 156 11.06 2.36 -21.27
CA ASP A 156 11.07 2.89 -22.64
C ASP A 156 11.26 1.78 -23.71
N LEU A 157 11.56 2.16 -24.96
CA LEU A 157 11.72 1.21 -26.06
C LEU A 157 13.06 0.46 -26.08
N ALA A 158 14.02 0.79 -25.21
CA ALA A 158 15.38 0.24 -25.26
C ALA A 158 16.02 -0.07 -23.90
N THR A 159 15.83 0.75 -22.86
CA THR A 159 16.59 0.73 -21.61
C THR A 159 16.59 -0.63 -20.91
N LEU A 160 15.45 -1.34 -20.84
CA LEU A 160 15.38 -2.68 -20.23
C LEU A 160 16.01 -3.82 -21.07
N ARG A 161 16.48 -3.53 -22.29
CA ARG A 161 17.24 -4.45 -23.15
C ARG A 161 18.70 -4.05 -23.24
N ASP A 162 18.99 -2.77 -23.50
CA ASP A 162 20.32 -2.18 -23.40
C ASP A 162 20.23 -0.70 -23.01
N PRO A 163 20.61 -0.31 -21.76
CA PRO A 163 20.66 1.09 -21.33
C PRO A 163 21.61 1.99 -22.13
N ARG A 164 22.43 1.43 -23.02
CA ARG A 164 23.38 2.16 -23.88
C ARG A 164 22.84 2.43 -25.29
N SER A 165 21.64 1.94 -25.62
CA SER A 165 21.01 2.26 -26.91
C SER A 165 20.85 3.77 -27.07
N GLU A 166 20.98 4.26 -28.30
CA GLU A 166 20.68 5.66 -28.56
C GLU A 166 19.18 5.98 -28.36
N PHE A 167 18.30 4.98 -28.42
CA PHE A 167 16.84 5.16 -28.33
C PHE A 167 16.29 5.16 -26.90
N THR A 168 17.12 5.32 -25.87
CA THR A 168 16.65 5.50 -24.48
C THR A 168 16.02 6.87 -24.26
N PHE A 169 15.03 6.97 -23.36
CA PHE A 169 14.36 8.24 -23.03
C PHE A 169 15.35 9.28 -22.46
N LEU A 170 16.35 8.83 -21.70
CA LEU A 170 17.40 9.71 -21.18
C LEU A 170 18.32 10.25 -22.29
N ASN A 171 18.67 9.44 -23.30
CA ASN A 171 19.45 9.94 -24.44
C ASN A 171 18.63 10.88 -25.33
N TYR A 172 17.33 10.61 -25.52
CA TYR A 172 16.41 11.58 -26.14
C TYR A 172 16.43 12.93 -25.40
N LEU A 173 16.25 12.93 -24.06
CA LEU A 173 16.29 14.16 -23.27
C LEU A 173 17.65 14.87 -23.38
N HIS A 174 18.75 14.12 -23.47
CA HIS A 174 20.08 14.69 -23.71
C HIS A 174 20.20 15.34 -25.10
N ARG A 175 19.71 14.67 -26.15
CA ARG A 175 19.68 15.18 -27.53
C ARG A 175 18.76 16.39 -27.70
N GLN A 176 17.77 16.56 -26.84
CA GLN A 176 16.84 17.70 -26.79
C GLN A 176 17.27 18.80 -25.80
N ASP A 177 18.47 18.71 -25.24
CA ASP A 177 19.02 19.64 -24.22
C ASP A 177 18.11 19.87 -22.99
N ARG A 178 17.34 18.83 -22.61
CA ARG A 178 16.36 18.86 -21.51
C ARG A 178 16.64 17.86 -20.39
N LEU A 179 17.74 17.10 -20.46
CA LEU A 179 18.06 16.08 -19.45
C LEU A 179 18.20 16.64 -18.03
N VAL A 180 18.86 17.81 -17.87
CA VAL A 180 19.03 18.45 -16.56
C VAL A 180 17.68 18.95 -16.04
N ASP A 181 16.89 19.63 -16.87
CA ASP A 181 15.56 20.13 -16.49
C ASP A 181 14.61 19.00 -16.10
N PHE A 182 14.59 17.91 -16.88
CA PHE A 182 13.79 16.72 -16.55
C PHE A 182 14.26 16.05 -15.25
N THR A 183 15.57 15.99 -15.00
CA THR A 183 16.12 15.49 -13.73
C THR A 183 15.65 16.34 -12.55
N ASN A 184 15.57 17.66 -12.72
CA ASN A 184 15.08 18.60 -11.70
C ASN A 184 13.57 18.48 -11.42
N LEU A 185 12.76 17.90 -12.33
CA LEU A 185 11.34 17.61 -12.07
C LEU A 185 11.13 16.49 -11.04
N GLY A 186 12.15 15.69 -10.75
CA GLY A 186 12.09 14.65 -9.72
C GLY A 186 11.06 13.54 -9.96
N THR A 187 10.67 13.32 -11.21
CA THR A 187 9.57 12.42 -11.58
C THR A 187 10.00 11.26 -12.46
N PHE A 188 9.41 10.09 -12.23
CA PHE A 188 9.50 8.95 -13.13
C PHE A 188 8.40 8.94 -14.20
N LEU A 189 7.40 9.83 -14.09
CA LEU A 189 6.18 9.83 -14.89
C LEU A 189 6.13 11.08 -15.78
N PRO A 190 6.82 11.09 -16.95
CA PRO A 190 6.81 12.24 -17.85
C PRO A 190 5.39 12.58 -18.32
N ALA A 191 5.20 13.80 -18.83
CA ALA A 191 3.95 14.17 -19.49
C ALA A 191 3.71 13.27 -20.71
N ARG A 192 2.47 12.85 -20.97
CA ARG A 192 2.15 11.97 -22.12
C ARG A 192 2.54 12.61 -23.45
N VAL A 193 2.47 13.94 -23.55
CA VAL A 193 2.94 14.72 -24.71
C VAL A 193 4.46 14.69 -24.89
N GLU A 194 5.24 14.67 -23.81
CA GLU A 194 6.71 14.57 -23.88
C GLU A 194 7.16 13.14 -24.23
N TYR A 195 6.45 12.14 -23.72
CA TYR A 195 6.69 10.74 -24.07
C TYR A 195 6.24 10.41 -25.49
N GLU A 196 5.17 11.03 -25.99
CA GLU A 196 4.79 10.91 -27.40
C GLU A 196 5.78 11.62 -28.32
N ASP A 197 6.38 12.73 -27.89
CA ASP A 197 7.49 13.37 -28.62
C ASP A 197 8.77 12.54 -28.60
N TYR A 198 9.11 11.85 -27.51
CA TYR A 198 10.14 10.81 -27.48
C TYR A 198 9.87 9.71 -28.51
N LEU A 199 8.64 9.17 -28.55
CA LEU A 199 8.27 8.13 -29.49
C LEU A 199 8.32 8.63 -30.95
N ARG A 200 7.90 9.87 -31.22
CA ARG A 200 8.04 10.54 -32.52
C ARG A 200 9.51 10.71 -32.91
N TRP A 201 10.35 11.14 -31.98
CA TRP A 201 11.78 11.27 -32.19
C TRP A 201 12.39 9.92 -32.57
N CYS A 202 12.12 8.86 -31.81
CA CYS A 202 12.51 7.49 -32.18
C CYS A 202 11.99 7.09 -33.57
N ALA A 203 10.72 7.38 -33.89
CA ALA A 203 10.11 7.07 -35.18
C ALA A 203 10.80 7.78 -36.37
N SER A 204 11.25 9.02 -36.18
CA SER A 204 11.89 9.84 -37.23
C SER A 204 13.15 9.19 -37.83
N HIS A 205 13.87 8.37 -37.06
CA HIS A 205 15.02 7.61 -37.55
C HIS A 205 14.66 6.49 -38.54
N PHE A 206 13.38 6.13 -38.67
CA PHE A 206 12.88 5.01 -39.46
C PHE A 206 11.79 5.37 -40.47
N GLU A 207 11.39 6.65 -40.59
CA GLU A 207 10.28 7.07 -41.47
C GLU A 207 10.47 6.65 -42.94
N ASN A 208 11.72 6.55 -43.41
CA ASN A 208 12.07 6.04 -44.74
C ASN A 208 11.71 4.56 -44.97
N LEU A 209 11.38 3.80 -43.92
CA LEU A 209 10.95 2.40 -43.95
C LEU A 209 9.43 2.23 -43.78
N VAL A 210 8.68 3.34 -43.64
CA VAL A 210 7.25 3.32 -43.31
C VAL A 210 6.40 3.73 -44.52
N GLN A 211 5.29 3.03 -44.75
CA GLN A 211 4.19 3.48 -45.60
C GLN A 211 3.07 3.98 -44.69
N PHE A 212 3.01 5.30 -44.50
CA PHE A 212 1.93 5.97 -43.77
C PHE A 212 0.68 6.10 -44.65
N GLY A 213 -0.48 6.29 -44.02
CA GLY A 213 -1.76 6.40 -44.72
C GLY A 213 -2.29 5.09 -45.30
N GLN A 214 -1.72 3.92 -44.95
CA GLN A 214 -2.13 2.62 -45.49
C GLN A 214 -2.68 1.69 -44.40
N GLU A 215 -3.94 1.28 -44.53
CA GLU A 215 -4.59 0.32 -43.66
C GLU A 215 -4.41 -1.10 -44.22
N VAL A 216 -3.65 -1.96 -43.53
CA VAL A 216 -3.58 -3.39 -43.86
C VAL A 216 -4.95 -4.03 -43.63
N VAL A 217 -5.46 -4.72 -44.65
CA VAL A 217 -6.79 -5.35 -44.66
C VAL A 217 -6.72 -6.88 -44.62
N SER A 218 -5.66 -7.49 -45.15
CA SER A 218 -5.47 -8.94 -45.12
C SER A 218 -3.99 -9.34 -45.11
N VAL A 219 -3.73 -10.50 -44.50
CA VAL A 219 -2.45 -11.22 -44.56
C VAL A 219 -2.78 -12.66 -44.96
N ALA A 220 -2.33 -13.06 -46.14
CA ALA A 220 -2.61 -14.36 -46.73
C ALA A 220 -1.31 -15.09 -47.10
N PRO A 221 -1.25 -16.43 -47.04
CA PRO A 221 -0.12 -17.20 -47.51
C PRO A 221 -0.01 -17.14 -49.04
N ASP A 222 1.22 -17.13 -49.56
CA ASP A 222 1.44 -17.40 -50.98
C ASP A 222 1.27 -18.90 -51.28
N ALA A 223 1.29 -19.28 -52.57
CA ALA A 223 1.11 -20.65 -53.01
C ALA A 223 2.09 -21.63 -52.32
N LYS A 224 1.55 -22.75 -51.82
CA LYS A 224 2.30 -23.75 -51.05
C LYS A 224 3.38 -24.43 -51.91
N ALA A 225 4.64 -24.41 -51.45
CA ALA A 225 5.73 -25.18 -52.03
C ALA A 225 5.82 -26.58 -51.39
N GLU A 226 6.73 -27.44 -51.88
CA GLU A 226 6.94 -28.79 -51.34
C GLU A 226 7.26 -28.79 -49.83
N ASP A 227 8.03 -27.80 -49.36
CA ASP A 227 8.37 -27.60 -47.93
C ASP A 227 7.39 -26.68 -47.16
N GLY A 228 6.18 -26.48 -47.68
CA GLY A 228 5.18 -25.57 -47.12
C GLY A 228 5.24 -24.14 -47.67
N VAL A 229 4.49 -23.24 -47.04
CA VAL A 229 4.43 -21.81 -47.41
C VAL A 229 5.73 -21.11 -47.01
N ARG A 230 6.35 -20.38 -47.95
CA ARG A 230 7.64 -19.67 -47.75
C ARG A 230 7.50 -18.15 -47.65
N SER A 231 6.33 -17.60 -47.97
CA SER A 231 6.05 -16.16 -47.98
C SER A 231 4.56 -15.88 -47.81
N PHE A 232 4.25 -14.66 -47.40
CA PHE A 232 2.91 -14.13 -47.18
C PHE A 232 2.72 -12.86 -48.01
N THR A 233 1.55 -12.76 -48.62
CA THR A 233 1.03 -11.55 -49.24
C THR A 233 0.31 -10.69 -48.18
N VAL A 234 0.74 -9.45 -48.03
CA VAL A 234 0.13 -8.43 -47.17
C VAL A 234 -0.57 -7.41 -48.07
N GLN A 235 -1.90 -7.34 -47.99
CA GLN A 235 -2.68 -6.34 -48.71
C GLN A 235 -3.00 -5.16 -47.80
N SER A 236 -2.75 -3.96 -48.30
CA SER A 236 -3.11 -2.71 -47.65
C SER A 236 -3.94 -1.84 -48.57
N ARG A 237 -4.62 -0.86 -47.98
CA ARG A 237 -5.53 0.05 -48.65
C ARG A 237 -5.19 1.46 -48.24
N ASP A 238 -4.90 2.30 -49.23
CA ASP A 238 -4.63 3.71 -49.01
C ASP A 238 -5.88 4.41 -48.48
N VAL A 239 -5.76 5.09 -47.34
CA VAL A 239 -6.88 5.66 -46.58
C VAL A 239 -7.50 6.88 -47.27
N ALA A 240 -6.79 7.52 -48.21
CA ALA A 240 -7.26 8.72 -48.91
C ALA A 240 -7.91 8.39 -50.27
N SER A 241 -7.42 7.36 -50.96
CA SER A 241 -7.82 6.98 -52.33
C SER A 241 -8.58 5.64 -52.42
N ASP A 242 -8.63 4.87 -51.34
CA ASP A 242 -9.15 3.49 -51.26
C ASP A 242 -8.40 2.50 -52.19
N GLN A 243 -7.24 2.88 -52.74
CA GLN A 243 -6.43 2.04 -53.61
C GLN A 243 -5.74 0.90 -52.84
N THR A 244 -5.85 -0.33 -53.34
CA THR A 244 -5.17 -1.49 -52.76
C THR A 244 -3.71 -1.60 -53.24
N HIS A 245 -2.79 -1.75 -52.30
CA HIS A 245 -1.39 -2.08 -52.51
C HIS A 245 -1.07 -3.48 -51.96
N THR A 246 -0.09 -4.16 -52.56
CA THR A 246 0.26 -5.54 -52.21
C THR A 246 1.77 -5.67 -52.02
N PHE A 247 2.16 -6.19 -50.86
CA PHE A 247 3.56 -6.43 -50.48
C PHE A 247 3.77 -7.92 -50.18
N ARG A 248 4.96 -8.45 -50.43
CA ARG A 248 5.30 -9.87 -50.12
C ARG A 248 6.38 -9.93 -49.05
N ALA A 249 6.22 -10.83 -48.08
CA ALA A 249 7.12 -10.95 -46.94
C ALA A 249 7.36 -12.41 -46.53
N ARG A 250 8.57 -12.75 -46.12
CA ARG A 250 8.83 -14.06 -45.46
C ARG A 250 8.20 -14.12 -44.08
N ASN A 251 8.35 -13.04 -43.32
CA ASN A 251 7.85 -12.91 -41.96
C ASN A 251 6.92 -11.70 -41.84
N VAL A 252 5.82 -11.84 -41.10
CA VAL A 252 4.87 -10.76 -40.84
C VAL A 252 4.69 -10.55 -39.34
N LEU A 253 4.89 -9.33 -38.85
CA LEU A 253 4.59 -8.95 -37.47
C LEU A 253 3.28 -8.15 -37.43
N VAL A 254 2.27 -8.62 -36.71
CA VAL A 254 0.97 -7.96 -36.57
C VAL A 254 0.91 -7.23 -35.23
N ALA A 255 0.96 -5.89 -35.24
CA ALA A 255 1.10 -5.04 -34.07
C ALA A 255 0.10 -3.85 -34.05
N MET A 256 -1.13 -4.11 -34.48
CA MET A 256 -2.19 -3.10 -34.72
C MET A 256 -2.79 -2.41 -33.48
N GLY A 257 -2.31 -2.73 -32.28
CA GLY A 257 -2.89 -2.21 -31.03
C GLY A 257 -4.34 -2.66 -30.80
N GLY A 258 -5.14 -1.79 -30.18
CA GLY A 258 -6.55 -2.06 -29.87
C GLY A 258 -7.52 -1.24 -30.72
N GLN A 259 -8.63 -1.85 -31.13
CA GLN A 259 -9.73 -1.16 -31.81
C GLN A 259 -10.71 -0.58 -30.77
N PRO A 260 -11.25 0.64 -30.98
CA PRO A 260 -12.28 1.25 -30.13
C PRO A 260 -13.45 0.31 -29.81
N SER A 261 -13.79 0.17 -28.52
CA SER A 261 -14.87 -0.73 -28.08
C SER A 261 -16.12 0.07 -27.70
N LEU A 262 -16.99 0.36 -28.67
CA LEU A 262 -18.27 1.01 -28.42
C LEU A 262 -19.36 0.00 -27.99
N PRO A 263 -20.27 0.34 -27.04
CA PRO A 263 -21.43 -0.48 -26.72
C PRO A 263 -22.36 -0.67 -27.93
N LYS A 264 -22.88 -1.89 -28.12
CA LYS A 264 -23.73 -2.22 -29.29
C LYS A 264 -25.05 -1.44 -29.37
N ASN A 265 -25.56 -0.97 -28.23
CA ASN A 265 -26.80 -0.20 -28.12
C ASN A 265 -26.61 1.30 -28.38
N PHE A 266 -25.40 1.77 -28.69
CA PHE A 266 -25.16 3.18 -29.03
C PHE A 266 -25.36 3.40 -30.54
N PRO A 267 -25.83 4.58 -30.98
CA PRO A 267 -25.95 4.89 -32.41
C PRO A 267 -24.57 5.15 -33.03
N LEU A 268 -23.85 4.08 -33.37
CA LEU A 268 -22.43 4.06 -33.76
C LEU A 268 -22.03 4.95 -34.95
N ARG A 269 -23.00 5.41 -35.75
CA ARG A 269 -22.79 6.29 -36.91
C ARG A 269 -23.07 7.76 -36.61
N HIS A 270 -23.54 8.11 -35.41
CA HIS A 270 -23.92 9.48 -35.07
C HIS A 270 -22.67 10.35 -34.83
N PRO A 271 -22.56 11.54 -35.44
CA PRO A 271 -21.33 12.35 -35.35
C PRO A 271 -21.02 12.84 -33.93
N ARG A 272 -22.03 12.94 -33.05
CA ARG A 272 -21.89 13.38 -31.65
C ARG A 272 -21.78 12.22 -30.66
N VAL A 273 -21.62 10.98 -31.14
CA VAL A 273 -21.21 9.84 -30.31
C VAL A 273 -19.80 9.43 -30.71
N ILE A 274 -18.82 9.69 -29.84
CA ILE A 274 -17.40 9.48 -30.14
C ILE A 274 -16.75 8.53 -29.13
N HIS A 275 -15.75 7.79 -29.56
CA HIS A 275 -14.89 7.03 -28.63
C HIS A 275 -13.79 7.94 -28.06
N SER A 276 -13.30 7.66 -26.86
CA SER A 276 -12.20 8.40 -26.23
C SER A 276 -10.97 8.57 -27.12
N SER A 277 -10.66 7.56 -27.95
CA SER A 277 -9.56 7.60 -28.93
C SER A 277 -9.68 8.68 -30.01
N GLN A 278 -10.82 9.38 -30.12
CA GLN A 278 -11.06 10.48 -31.06
C GLN A 278 -11.15 11.86 -30.38
N TYR A 279 -11.17 11.90 -29.05
CA TYR A 279 -11.63 13.06 -28.27
C TYR A 279 -10.85 14.34 -28.58
N ALA A 280 -9.52 14.36 -28.40
CA ALA A 280 -8.71 15.58 -28.54
C ALA A 280 -8.76 16.23 -29.94
N HIS A 281 -9.05 15.45 -30.99
CA HIS A 281 -9.20 15.97 -32.35
C HIS A 281 -10.61 16.49 -32.63
N ARG A 282 -11.63 15.69 -32.30
CA ARG A 282 -13.02 15.97 -32.67
C ARG A 282 -13.73 16.94 -31.72
N ILE A 283 -13.27 17.08 -30.49
CA ILE A 283 -13.98 17.86 -29.45
C ILE A 283 -14.19 19.33 -29.85
N ARG A 284 -13.21 19.98 -30.51
CA ARG A 284 -13.31 21.38 -30.96
C ARG A 284 -14.09 21.55 -32.25
N GLU A 285 -14.17 20.50 -33.08
CA GLU A 285 -14.99 20.47 -34.30
C GLU A 285 -16.48 20.38 -33.93
N ILE A 286 -16.81 19.53 -32.94
CA ILE A 286 -18.18 19.31 -32.47
C ILE A 286 -18.65 20.45 -31.56
N LEU A 287 -17.79 20.95 -30.66
CA LEU A 287 -18.10 21.97 -29.66
C LEU A 287 -17.24 23.24 -29.86
N PRO A 288 -17.45 24.04 -30.92
CA PRO A 288 -16.52 25.11 -31.30
C PRO A 288 -16.47 26.35 -30.38
N LYS A 289 -17.45 26.54 -29.47
CA LYS A 289 -17.52 27.73 -28.61
C LYS A 289 -16.94 27.45 -27.23
N ALA A 290 -15.73 27.93 -26.92
CA ALA A 290 -15.07 27.72 -25.63
C ALA A 290 -15.95 28.06 -24.39
N ASN A 291 -16.75 29.13 -24.47
CA ASN A 291 -17.66 29.52 -23.38
C ASN A 291 -19.11 28.99 -23.56
N GLY A 292 -19.31 27.98 -24.41
CA GLY A 292 -20.62 27.37 -24.65
C GLY A 292 -21.13 26.59 -23.44
N ALA A 293 -22.42 26.72 -23.13
CA ALA A 293 -23.11 25.96 -22.08
C ALA A 293 -23.46 24.53 -22.55
N TYR A 294 -22.44 23.76 -22.91
CA TYR A 294 -22.58 22.44 -23.51
C TYR A 294 -22.90 21.35 -22.48
N ARG A 295 -23.58 20.30 -22.91
CA ARG A 295 -23.97 19.13 -22.12
C ARG A 295 -23.19 17.91 -22.61
N VAL A 296 -22.31 17.34 -21.78
CA VAL A 296 -21.38 16.28 -22.20
C VAL A 296 -21.48 15.06 -21.29
N ALA A 297 -21.83 13.90 -21.84
CA ALA A 297 -21.82 12.63 -21.11
C ALA A 297 -20.54 11.85 -21.43
N VAL A 298 -19.81 11.42 -20.39
CA VAL A 298 -18.62 10.58 -20.49
C VAL A 298 -18.96 9.21 -19.92
N VAL A 299 -18.75 8.14 -20.69
CA VAL A 299 -19.19 6.78 -20.31
C VAL A 299 -17.99 5.91 -19.98
N GLY A 300 -17.87 5.46 -18.73
CA GLY A 300 -16.79 4.58 -18.26
C GLY A 300 -16.23 4.95 -16.89
N ALA A 301 -15.40 4.07 -16.32
CA ALA A 301 -14.82 4.20 -14.97
C ALA A 301 -13.28 4.08 -14.93
N GLY A 302 -12.62 3.97 -16.09
CA GLY A 302 -11.16 3.86 -16.18
C GLY A 302 -10.49 5.20 -16.45
N GLN A 303 -9.14 5.23 -16.40
CA GLN A 303 -8.32 6.43 -16.57
C GLN A 303 -8.80 7.39 -17.67
N SER A 304 -9.09 6.89 -18.89
CA SER A 304 -9.53 7.76 -19.99
C SER A 304 -10.86 8.48 -19.70
N ALA A 305 -11.77 7.87 -18.96
CA ALA A 305 -13.05 8.48 -18.59
C ALA A 305 -12.83 9.62 -17.58
N ALA A 306 -12.02 9.38 -16.55
CA ALA A 306 -11.63 10.39 -15.56
C ALA A 306 -10.84 11.56 -16.18
N GLU A 307 -9.88 11.27 -17.07
CA GLU A 307 -9.11 12.30 -17.78
C GLU A 307 -9.97 13.17 -18.69
N ILE A 308 -10.90 12.56 -19.44
CA ILE A 308 -11.83 13.31 -20.32
C ILE A 308 -12.80 14.14 -19.47
N PHE A 309 -13.41 13.56 -18.44
CA PHE A 309 -14.33 14.26 -17.54
C PHE A 309 -13.66 15.48 -16.89
N ASN A 310 -12.44 15.32 -16.37
CA ASN A 310 -11.63 16.42 -15.87
C ASN A 310 -11.31 17.46 -16.96
N ASN A 311 -10.94 17.02 -18.17
CA ASN A 311 -10.50 17.92 -19.23
C ASN A 311 -11.63 18.75 -19.86
N VAL A 312 -12.82 18.17 -20.05
CA VAL A 312 -13.99 18.89 -20.62
C VAL A 312 -14.35 20.11 -19.76
N GLN A 313 -14.27 19.97 -18.43
CA GLN A 313 -14.59 21.02 -17.46
C GLN A 313 -13.63 22.22 -17.56
N HIS A 314 -12.34 21.96 -17.83
CA HIS A 314 -11.34 23.01 -18.07
C HIS A 314 -11.46 23.63 -19.47
N LEU A 315 -11.83 22.84 -20.48
CA LEU A 315 -11.92 23.29 -21.87
C LEU A 315 -13.21 24.08 -22.15
N TYR A 316 -14.29 23.77 -21.43
CA TYR A 316 -15.60 24.43 -21.50
C TYR A 316 -16.12 24.73 -20.09
N PRO A 317 -15.71 25.85 -19.46
CA PRO A 317 -16.04 26.16 -18.06
C PRO A 317 -17.55 26.30 -17.76
N ASN A 318 -18.37 26.60 -18.78
CA ASN A 318 -19.82 26.71 -18.67
C ASN A 318 -20.56 25.39 -18.93
N SER A 319 -19.84 24.28 -19.14
CA SER A 319 -20.45 23.00 -19.50
C SER A 319 -21.11 22.31 -18.30
N LYS A 320 -22.14 21.50 -18.59
CA LYS A 320 -22.62 20.45 -17.69
C LYS A 320 -22.04 19.12 -18.13
N THR A 321 -21.52 18.33 -17.19
CA THR A 321 -20.84 17.06 -17.49
C THR A 321 -21.31 15.94 -16.59
N TRP A 322 -21.58 14.77 -17.16
CA TRP A 322 -21.88 13.54 -16.40
C TRP A 322 -20.83 12.48 -16.67
N LEU A 323 -20.29 11.86 -15.62
CA LEU A 323 -19.50 10.63 -15.72
C LEU A 323 -20.42 9.46 -15.39
N VAL A 324 -20.89 8.74 -16.41
CA VAL A 324 -21.81 7.60 -16.25
C VAL A 324 -21.02 6.30 -16.15
N MET A 325 -21.13 5.60 -15.03
CA MET A 325 -20.32 4.43 -14.74
C MET A 325 -21.11 3.30 -14.07
N ARG A 326 -20.91 2.07 -14.58
CA ARG A 326 -21.54 0.84 -14.03
C ARG A 326 -21.03 0.46 -12.64
N PRO A 327 -19.72 0.55 -12.31
CA PRO A 327 -19.26 0.40 -10.93
C PRO A 327 -19.77 1.55 -10.05
N GLU A 328 -20.00 1.27 -8.78
CA GLU A 328 -20.39 2.30 -7.80
C GLU A 328 -19.32 3.38 -7.60
N PHE A 329 -18.04 2.98 -7.65
CA PHE A 329 -16.91 3.84 -7.33
C PHE A 329 -15.82 3.79 -8.40
N LEU A 330 -15.14 4.93 -8.60
CA LEU A 330 -13.83 4.95 -9.25
C LEU A 330 -12.82 4.23 -8.35
N ARG A 331 -12.01 3.34 -8.92
CA ARG A 331 -11.05 2.51 -8.17
C ARG A 331 -9.62 2.94 -8.46
N PRO A 332 -8.73 3.03 -7.45
CA PRO A 332 -7.33 3.34 -7.68
C PRO A 332 -6.66 2.23 -8.49
N SER A 333 -5.72 2.61 -9.36
CA SER A 333 -4.82 1.66 -10.02
C SER A 333 -3.80 1.14 -9.03
N ASP A 334 -3.70 -0.19 -8.87
CA ASP A 334 -2.66 -0.80 -8.04
C ASP A 334 -1.32 -0.79 -8.79
N ASP A 335 -0.37 0.02 -8.31
CA ASP A 335 1.01 0.04 -8.76
C ASP A 335 2.02 -0.33 -7.66
N SER A 336 1.55 -0.99 -6.59
CA SER A 336 2.37 -1.44 -5.47
C SER A 336 3.49 -2.39 -5.92
N PRO A 337 4.70 -2.35 -5.33
CA PRO A 337 5.87 -2.99 -5.92
C PRO A 337 5.75 -4.50 -6.18
N PHE A 338 5.10 -5.24 -5.28
CA PHE A 338 4.89 -6.69 -5.44
C PHE A 338 3.87 -7.00 -6.54
N VAL A 339 2.73 -6.32 -6.58
CA VAL A 339 1.70 -6.55 -7.60
C VAL A 339 2.20 -6.10 -8.98
N ASN A 340 2.92 -4.98 -9.04
CA ASN A 340 3.52 -4.41 -10.25
C ASN A 340 4.64 -5.30 -10.86
N SER A 341 5.16 -6.29 -10.11
CA SER A 341 6.09 -7.31 -10.66
C SER A 341 5.48 -8.19 -11.74
N VAL A 342 4.14 -8.26 -11.85
CA VAL A 342 3.42 -8.90 -12.98
C VAL A 342 3.76 -8.25 -14.34
N PHE A 343 4.35 -7.05 -14.32
CA PHE A 343 4.81 -6.31 -15.49
C PHE A 343 6.33 -6.37 -15.72
N ASN A 344 7.04 -7.28 -15.05
CA ASN A 344 8.45 -7.53 -15.32
C ASN A 344 8.62 -8.39 -16.59
N PRO A 345 9.67 -8.19 -17.40
CA PRO A 345 9.93 -9.01 -18.59
C PRO A 345 10.05 -10.51 -18.29
N GLU A 346 10.80 -10.88 -17.24
CA GLU A 346 11.03 -12.27 -16.84
C GLU A 346 9.77 -12.98 -16.32
N TYR A 347 8.73 -12.24 -15.90
CA TYR A 347 7.47 -12.83 -15.45
C TYR A 347 6.72 -13.53 -16.60
N VAL A 348 6.97 -13.13 -17.85
CA VAL A 348 6.39 -13.77 -19.04
C VAL A 348 6.82 -15.24 -19.16
N ASP A 349 8.07 -15.56 -18.81
CA ASP A 349 8.59 -16.94 -18.80
C ASP A 349 7.97 -17.79 -17.69
N ALA A 350 7.68 -17.19 -16.53
CA ALA A 350 7.01 -17.87 -15.43
C ALA A 350 5.52 -18.10 -15.70
N LEU A 351 4.87 -17.20 -16.44
CA LEU A 351 3.43 -17.21 -16.71
C LEU A 351 3.05 -18.06 -17.93
N PHE A 352 3.75 -17.94 -19.05
CA PHE A 352 3.41 -18.61 -20.31
C PHE A 352 3.18 -20.14 -20.19
N PRO A 353 4.01 -20.93 -19.48
CA PRO A 353 3.80 -22.37 -19.34
C PRO A 353 2.66 -22.76 -18.37
N LYS A 354 2.05 -21.80 -17.67
CA LYS A 354 0.94 -22.07 -16.74
C LYS A 354 -0.33 -22.46 -17.49
N SER A 355 -1.20 -23.21 -16.81
CA SER A 355 -2.47 -23.67 -17.38
C SER A 355 -3.38 -22.50 -17.78
N PRO A 356 -4.27 -22.67 -18.78
CA PRO A 356 -5.27 -21.66 -19.15
C PRO A 356 -6.10 -21.17 -17.96
N LYS A 357 -6.48 -22.08 -17.04
CA LYS A 357 -7.19 -21.74 -15.79
C LYS A 357 -6.38 -20.81 -14.89
N TYR A 358 -5.10 -21.12 -14.66
CA TYR A 358 -4.23 -20.27 -13.83
C TYR A 358 -4.05 -18.88 -14.44
N ARG A 359 -3.79 -18.80 -15.75
CA ARG A 359 -3.64 -17.53 -16.46
C ARG A 359 -4.93 -16.69 -16.43
N HIS A 360 -6.09 -17.33 -16.60
CA HIS A 360 -7.38 -16.65 -16.48
C HIS A 360 -7.64 -16.10 -15.07
N ASN A 361 -7.35 -16.89 -14.03
CA ASN A 361 -7.50 -16.46 -12.63
C ASN A 361 -6.58 -15.27 -12.32
N LEU A 362 -5.28 -15.36 -12.65
CA LEU A 362 -4.32 -14.28 -12.42
C LEU A 362 -4.71 -12.98 -13.14
N LEU A 363 -5.16 -13.06 -14.40
CA LEU A 363 -5.63 -11.89 -15.16
C LEU A 363 -6.91 -11.27 -14.58
N THR A 364 -7.68 -12.04 -13.80
CA THR A 364 -8.88 -11.57 -13.10
C THR A 364 -8.52 -10.91 -11.77
N GLU A 365 -7.56 -11.48 -11.04
CA GLU A 365 -7.01 -10.98 -9.78
C GLU A 365 -6.21 -9.68 -9.99
N ALA A 366 -5.17 -9.71 -10.81
CA ALA A 366 -4.31 -8.55 -11.10
C ALA A 366 -4.99 -7.47 -11.98
N ARG A 367 -6.27 -7.62 -12.30
CA ARG A 367 -7.05 -6.73 -13.17
C ARG A 367 -7.02 -5.26 -12.73
N ALA A 368 -7.00 -5.01 -11.42
CA ALA A 368 -6.99 -3.68 -10.80
C ALA A 368 -5.68 -2.88 -11.03
N THR A 369 -4.66 -3.49 -11.64
CA THR A 369 -3.44 -2.77 -12.05
C THR A 369 -3.63 -1.93 -13.33
N ASN A 370 -4.60 -2.29 -14.19
CA ASN A 370 -4.69 -1.77 -15.57
C ASN A 370 -6.13 -1.50 -16.07
N TYR A 371 -7.12 -2.29 -15.64
CA TYR A 371 -8.46 -2.28 -16.26
C TYR A 371 -9.56 -1.79 -15.32
N GLY A 372 -10.23 -0.69 -15.70
CA GLY A 372 -11.36 -0.13 -14.94
C GLY A 372 -10.93 0.62 -13.68
N VAL A 373 -9.72 1.18 -13.72
CA VAL A 373 -9.07 1.89 -12.61
C VAL A 373 -8.52 3.24 -13.08
N VAL A 374 -8.26 4.13 -12.12
CA VAL A 374 -7.79 5.51 -12.31
C VAL A 374 -6.62 5.76 -11.35
N ARG A 375 -5.65 6.59 -11.73
CA ARG A 375 -4.56 7.01 -10.84
C ARG A 375 -5.11 7.75 -9.61
N LEU A 376 -4.61 7.42 -8.42
CA LEU A 376 -5.11 7.95 -7.14
C LEU A 376 -5.15 9.48 -7.12
N GLU A 377 -4.06 10.17 -7.52
CA GLU A 377 -3.99 11.64 -7.64
C GLU A 377 -5.19 12.24 -8.42
N LEU A 378 -5.69 11.55 -9.45
CA LEU A 378 -6.80 12.01 -10.28
C LEU A 378 -8.17 11.67 -9.67
N ILE A 379 -8.27 10.59 -8.87
CA ILE A 379 -9.48 10.30 -8.08
C ILE A 379 -9.65 11.39 -7.02
N GLU A 380 -8.58 11.71 -6.29
CA GLU A 380 -8.56 12.73 -5.24
C GLU A 380 -8.94 14.11 -5.81
N ALA A 381 -8.32 14.53 -6.90
CA ALA A 381 -8.64 15.81 -7.56
C ALA A 381 -10.06 15.89 -8.14
N LEU A 382 -10.66 14.76 -8.54
CA LEU A 382 -12.07 14.71 -8.95
C LEU A 382 -13.01 14.76 -7.75
N TYR A 383 -12.66 14.08 -6.66
CA TYR A 383 -13.44 14.05 -5.42
C TYR A 383 -13.46 15.43 -4.74
N GLU A 384 -12.32 16.11 -4.68
CA GLU A 384 -12.20 17.49 -4.18
C GLU A 384 -13.16 18.43 -4.94
N ARG A 385 -13.23 18.33 -6.28
CA ARG A 385 -14.18 19.10 -7.08
C ARG A 385 -15.65 18.75 -6.79
N MET A 386 -15.98 17.49 -6.53
CA MET A 386 -17.34 17.13 -6.11
C MET A 386 -17.67 17.72 -4.73
N TYR A 387 -16.71 17.72 -3.81
CA TYR A 387 -16.84 18.33 -2.49
C TYR A 387 -17.03 19.86 -2.57
N ASP A 388 -16.29 20.56 -3.43
CA ASP A 388 -16.47 21.99 -3.65
C ASP A 388 -17.86 22.33 -4.19
N GLN A 389 -18.38 21.57 -5.16
CA GLN A 389 -19.77 21.75 -5.62
C GLN A 389 -20.77 21.52 -4.48
N ARG A 390 -20.54 20.51 -3.61
CA ARG A 390 -21.39 20.28 -2.42
C ARG A 390 -21.33 21.45 -1.44
N ARG A 391 -20.15 22.03 -1.23
CA ARG A 391 -19.88 23.16 -0.33
C ARG A 391 -20.52 24.46 -0.84
N GLU A 392 -20.54 24.68 -2.15
CA GLU A 392 -20.97 25.95 -2.77
C GLU A 392 -22.40 25.94 -3.30
N LEU A 393 -22.88 24.80 -3.82
CA LEU A 393 -24.21 24.65 -4.43
C LEU A 393 -25.20 23.84 -3.54
N GLY A 394 -24.70 23.26 -2.45
CA GLY A 394 -25.48 22.47 -1.49
C GLY A 394 -25.52 20.97 -1.80
N VAL A 395 -26.24 20.22 -0.95
CA VAL A 395 -26.32 18.74 -0.98
C VAL A 395 -27.12 18.16 -2.14
N ASP A 396 -27.88 18.99 -2.85
CA ASP A 396 -28.71 18.57 -3.99
C ASP A 396 -27.87 18.47 -5.27
N GLU A 397 -27.36 17.26 -5.53
CA GLU A 397 -26.46 16.99 -6.66
C GLU A 397 -27.11 17.22 -8.03
N SER A 398 -28.45 17.28 -8.13
CA SER A 398 -29.14 17.60 -9.39
C SER A 398 -28.83 19.02 -9.89
N LYS A 399 -28.43 19.93 -8.99
CA LYS A 399 -28.04 21.31 -9.28
C LYS A 399 -26.59 21.45 -9.72
N TRP A 400 -25.74 20.46 -9.49
CA TRP A 400 -24.31 20.55 -9.78
C TRP A 400 -24.05 20.55 -11.30
N PRO A 401 -23.12 21.38 -11.80
CA PRO A 401 -22.76 21.33 -13.22
C PRO A 401 -22.04 20.03 -13.59
N HIS A 402 -21.28 19.43 -12.66
CA HIS A 402 -20.53 18.21 -12.90
C HIS A 402 -20.98 17.11 -11.94
N ARG A 403 -21.47 15.98 -12.48
CA ARG A 403 -21.99 14.85 -11.69
C ARG A 403 -21.25 13.57 -12.04
N ILE A 404 -20.98 12.74 -11.03
CA ILE A 404 -20.47 11.37 -11.20
C ILE A 404 -21.61 10.42 -10.83
N LEU A 405 -22.05 9.60 -11.78
CA LEU A 405 -23.20 8.70 -11.64
C LEU A 405 -22.69 7.26 -11.51
N GLY A 406 -22.36 6.89 -10.26
CA GLY A 406 -22.03 5.53 -9.85
C GLY A 406 -23.23 4.59 -9.93
N GLY A 407 -22.97 3.30 -10.13
CA GLY A 407 -24.02 2.28 -10.14
C GLY A 407 -25.01 2.40 -11.31
N ARG A 408 -24.68 3.15 -12.36
CA ARG A 408 -25.61 3.48 -13.46
C ARG A 408 -25.24 2.80 -14.78
N GLN A 409 -26.28 2.45 -15.56
CA GLN A 409 -26.15 1.94 -16.93
C GLN A 409 -27.06 2.69 -17.90
N ILE A 410 -26.60 2.84 -19.14
CA ILE A 410 -27.38 3.43 -20.25
C ILE A 410 -28.16 2.30 -20.92
N THR A 411 -29.50 2.34 -20.83
CA THR A 411 -30.39 1.36 -21.48
C THR A 411 -30.49 1.63 -22.96
N SER A 412 -30.81 2.88 -23.31
CA SER A 412 -31.05 3.35 -24.67
C SER A 412 -30.50 4.77 -24.86
N MET A 413 -30.30 5.13 -26.12
CA MET A 413 -29.83 6.45 -26.52
C MET A 413 -30.54 6.86 -27.81
N ASP A 414 -31.48 7.78 -27.69
CA ASP A 414 -32.27 8.29 -28.81
C ASP A 414 -31.61 9.55 -29.39
N ALA A 415 -31.50 9.61 -30.71
CA ALA A 415 -30.87 10.73 -31.41
C ALA A 415 -31.93 11.53 -32.19
N SER A 416 -32.15 12.78 -31.80
CA SER A 416 -33.08 13.70 -32.47
C SER A 416 -32.31 14.89 -33.04
N GLY A 417 -31.89 14.74 -34.30
CA GLY A 417 -30.99 15.67 -34.97
C GLY A 417 -29.65 15.77 -34.24
N ASP A 418 -29.41 16.95 -33.65
CA ASP A 418 -28.19 17.30 -32.93
C ASP A 418 -28.24 17.01 -31.41
N ASN A 419 -29.41 16.68 -30.86
CA ASN A 419 -29.57 16.32 -29.45
C ASN A 419 -29.52 14.80 -29.26
N LEU A 420 -28.83 14.35 -28.23
CA LEU A 420 -28.82 12.96 -27.76
C LEU A 420 -29.55 12.87 -26.43
N GLU A 421 -30.56 12.01 -26.35
CA GLU A 421 -31.28 11.68 -25.12
C GLU A 421 -30.79 10.32 -24.63
N LEU A 422 -30.26 10.25 -23.41
CA LEU A 422 -29.74 9.03 -22.78
C LEU A 422 -30.66 8.63 -21.64
N ARG A 423 -31.13 7.39 -21.66
CA ARG A 423 -31.88 6.80 -20.54
C ARG A 423 -30.93 6.05 -19.62
N VAL A 424 -30.90 6.44 -18.35
CA VAL A 424 -29.90 6.00 -17.37
C VAL A 424 -30.61 5.44 -16.14
N GLN A 425 -30.37 4.17 -15.83
CA GLN A 425 -31.00 3.48 -14.69
C GLN A 425 -29.96 2.90 -13.73
N ASN A 426 -30.37 2.58 -12.51
CA ASN A 426 -29.57 1.79 -11.56
C ASN A 426 -29.21 0.41 -12.15
N VAL A 427 -28.03 -0.09 -11.80
CA VAL A 427 -27.63 -1.48 -12.03
C VAL A 427 -28.25 -2.32 -10.92
N GLN A 428 -29.50 -2.76 -11.12
CA GLN A 428 -30.18 -3.69 -10.22
C GLN A 428 -29.56 -5.10 -10.32
N ASP A 429 -29.57 -5.83 -9.21
CA ASP A 429 -29.42 -7.29 -9.25
C ASP A 429 -30.51 -7.89 -10.14
N SER A 430 -30.17 -8.93 -10.90
CA SER A 430 -31.06 -9.48 -11.93
C SER A 430 -32.30 -10.13 -11.34
N ALA A 431 -33.38 -9.36 -11.21
CA ALA A 431 -34.70 -9.84 -10.81
C ALA A 431 -35.24 -10.83 -11.87
N LEU A 432 -35.59 -12.03 -11.43
CA LEU A 432 -36.12 -13.11 -12.27
C LEU A 432 -37.54 -12.86 -12.79
N ASP A 433 -38.24 -11.84 -12.26
CA ASP A 433 -39.69 -11.65 -12.44
C ASP A 433 -40.12 -10.39 -13.23
N GLY A 434 -39.22 -9.76 -13.99
CA GLY A 434 -39.58 -8.94 -15.16
C GLY A 434 -40.36 -7.63 -14.93
N PHE A 435 -40.66 -7.23 -13.70
CA PHE A 435 -41.22 -5.92 -13.37
C PHE A 435 -40.11 -4.91 -13.07
N VAL A 436 -39.89 -3.97 -14.00
CA VAL A 436 -39.02 -2.81 -13.80
C VAL A 436 -39.85 -1.68 -13.21
N ASP A 437 -39.43 -1.17 -12.06
CA ASP A 437 -40.09 -0.01 -11.46
C ASP A 437 -39.72 1.27 -12.24
N VAL A 438 -40.73 1.94 -12.78
CA VAL A 438 -40.53 3.07 -13.72
C VAL A 438 -39.92 4.31 -13.02
N ALA A 439 -39.86 4.31 -11.69
CA ALA A 439 -39.34 5.39 -10.87
C ALA A 439 -37.79 5.55 -10.91
N ASP A 440 -37.05 4.54 -11.40
CA ASP A 440 -35.57 4.47 -11.28
C ASP A 440 -34.79 5.01 -12.52
N GLU A 441 -35.50 5.50 -13.55
CA GLU A 441 -34.93 6.00 -14.82
C GLU A 441 -34.70 7.53 -14.80
N GLU A 442 -33.43 7.96 -14.93
CA GLU A 442 -33.05 9.35 -15.19
C GLU A 442 -32.81 9.58 -16.69
N VAL A 443 -33.39 10.65 -17.25
CA VAL A 443 -33.20 11.05 -18.65
C VAL A 443 -32.20 12.20 -18.74
N LEU A 444 -31.06 11.96 -19.37
CA LEU A 444 -30.01 12.97 -19.60
C LEU A 444 -30.01 13.44 -21.05
N GLN A 445 -30.09 14.74 -21.28
CA GLN A 445 -29.87 15.31 -22.62
C GLN A 445 -28.43 15.79 -22.78
N ALA A 446 -27.74 15.29 -23.79
CA ALA A 446 -26.36 15.61 -24.12
C ALA A 446 -26.22 16.18 -25.55
N ASP A 447 -25.28 17.10 -25.72
CA ASP A 447 -24.85 17.61 -27.02
C ASP A 447 -23.70 16.77 -27.59
N LEU A 448 -23.02 15.99 -26.75
CA LEU A 448 -21.93 15.06 -27.07
C LEU A 448 -21.87 13.91 -26.06
N VAL A 449 -21.73 12.68 -26.57
CA VAL A 449 -21.45 11.48 -25.76
C VAL A 449 -20.06 10.95 -26.09
N ILE A 450 -19.24 10.74 -25.06
CA ILE A 450 -17.85 10.27 -25.17
C ILE A 450 -17.73 8.91 -24.48
N ALA A 451 -17.68 7.85 -25.28
CA ALA A 451 -17.49 6.49 -24.79
C ALA A 451 -16.00 6.23 -24.48
N ALA A 452 -15.66 6.20 -23.19
CA ALA A 452 -14.35 5.82 -22.68
C ALA A 452 -14.33 4.34 -22.25
N THR A 453 -14.89 3.49 -23.11
CA THR A 453 -15.26 2.09 -22.85
C THR A 453 -14.17 1.07 -23.18
N GLY A 454 -12.96 1.53 -23.52
CA GLY A 454 -11.78 0.70 -23.73
C GLY A 454 -11.65 0.13 -25.14
N TYR A 455 -10.80 -0.89 -25.31
CA TYR A 455 -10.41 -1.38 -26.63
C TYR A 455 -10.53 -2.91 -26.74
N GLN A 456 -10.80 -3.41 -27.96
CA GLN A 456 -10.76 -4.82 -28.33
C GLN A 456 -9.47 -5.15 -29.10
N ARG A 457 -8.93 -6.35 -28.91
CA ARG A 457 -7.61 -6.76 -29.46
C ARG A 457 -7.70 -8.05 -30.29
N ASN A 458 -8.72 -8.12 -31.15
CA ASN A 458 -9.07 -9.28 -31.97
C ASN A 458 -8.96 -9.04 -33.49
N ALA A 459 -8.59 -7.84 -33.95
CA ALA A 459 -8.55 -7.50 -35.39
C ALA A 459 -7.59 -8.37 -36.22
N HIS A 460 -6.57 -8.97 -35.59
CA HIS A 460 -5.67 -9.91 -36.24
C HIS A 460 -6.37 -11.23 -36.66
N VAL A 461 -7.47 -11.62 -36.00
CA VAL A 461 -8.22 -12.86 -36.28
C VAL A 461 -8.83 -12.84 -37.69
N PRO A 462 -9.67 -11.86 -38.09
CA PRO A 462 -10.19 -11.77 -39.46
C PRO A 462 -9.11 -11.37 -40.48
N MET A 463 -8.10 -10.59 -40.10
CA MET A 463 -6.99 -10.22 -40.99
C MET A 463 -6.22 -11.45 -41.49
N LEU A 464 -6.06 -12.46 -40.64
CA LEU A 464 -5.38 -13.72 -40.96
C LEU A 464 -6.32 -14.78 -41.55
N LYS A 465 -7.53 -14.41 -42.02
CA LYS A 465 -8.51 -15.37 -42.56
C LYS A 465 -7.94 -16.24 -43.69
N GLY A 466 -7.13 -15.67 -44.58
CA GLY A 466 -6.47 -16.43 -45.65
C GLY A 466 -5.48 -17.49 -45.18
N ALA A 467 -5.06 -17.46 -43.91
CA ALA A 467 -4.13 -18.41 -43.31
C ALA A 467 -4.81 -19.41 -42.35
N TRP A 468 -6.14 -19.38 -42.18
CA TRP A 468 -6.84 -20.23 -41.21
C TRP A 468 -6.71 -21.73 -41.51
N ASP A 469 -6.68 -22.13 -42.77
CA ASP A 469 -6.53 -23.55 -43.18
C ASP A 469 -5.14 -24.12 -42.84
N LEU A 470 -4.14 -23.25 -42.64
CA LEU A 470 -2.79 -23.64 -42.23
C LEU A 470 -2.66 -23.86 -40.71
N LEU A 471 -3.70 -23.56 -39.93
CA LEU A 471 -3.71 -23.73 -38.48
C LEU A 471 -3.94 -25.21 -38.08
N PRO A 472 -3.54 -25.63 -36.87
CA PRO A 472 -3.91 -26.92 -36.32
C PRO A 472 -5.43 -27.08 -36.14
N LYS A 473 -5.94 -28.30 -36.29
CA LYS A 473 -7.31 -28.67 -35.91
C LYS A 473 -7.56 -28.35 -34.44
N ALA A 474 -8.72 -27.79 -34.13
CA ALA A 474 -9.13 -27.59 -32.74
C ALA A 474 -9.32 -28.95 -32.04
N GLN A 475 -8.97 -29.01 -30.75
CA GLN A 475 -9.19 -30.20 -29.92
C GLN A 475 -10.54 -30.08 -29.22
N ALA A 476 -11.43 -31.05 -29.46
CA ALA A 476 -12.71 -31.15 -28.75
C ALA A 476 -12.48 -31.47 -27.26
N GLY A 477 -13.25 -30.83 -26.38
CA GLY A 477 -13.28 -31.14 -24.94
C GLY A 477 -12.39 -30.29 -24.03
N GLY A 478 -11.85 -29.17 -24.51
CA GLY A 478 -11.21 -28.17 -23.62
C GLY A 478 -12.24 -27.35 -22.85
N LEU A 479 -11.96 -27.03 -21.58
CA LEU A 479 -12.72 -25.99 -20.85
C LEU A 479 -12.62 -24.65 -21.59
N GLU A 480 -13.76 -24.05 -21.92
CA GLU A 480 -13.79 -22.73 -22.55
C GLU A 480 -13.44 -21.64 -21.53
N PHE A 481 -12.23 -21.11 -21.64
CA PHE A 481 -11.82 -19.86 -21.01
C PHE A 481 -11.98 -18.72 -22.02
N GLY A 482 -12.19 -17.50 -21.54
CA GLY A 482 -12.47 -16.32 -22.37
C GLY A 482 -11.54 -16.15 -23.58
N LYS A 483 -12.10 -15.66 -24.69
CA LYS A 483 -11.44 -15.56 -26.01
C LYS A 483 -10.04 -14.92 -25.90
N GLY A 484 -9.02 -15.63 -26.39
CA GLY A 484 -7.61 -15.22 -26.31
C GLY A 484 -6.81 -15.86 -25.16
N ILE A 485 -7.44 -16.45 -24.13
CA ILE A 485 -6.70 -17.16 -23.06
C ILE A 485 -5.98 -18.41 -23.62
N SER A 486 -6.64 -19.21 -24.44
CA SER A 486 -6.01 -20.39 -25.08
C SER A 486 -5.70 -20.18 -26.57
N GLY A 487 -5.80 -18.95 -27.06
CA GLY A 487 -5.89 -18.60 -28.47
C GLY A 487 -7.33 -18.30 -28.90
N TRP A 488 -7.57 -18.36 -30.20
CA TRP A 488 -8.89 -18.16 -30.84
C TRP A 488 -9.23 -19.39 -31.69
N ASN A 489 -10.45 -19.91 -31.53
CA ASN A 489 -10.98 -20.87 -32.48
C ASN A 489 -11.57 -20.12 -33.68
N VAL A 490 -11.39 -20.68 -34.88
CA VAL A 490 -11.90 -20.15 -36.15
C VAL A 490 -12.48 -21.29 -36.97
N GLU A 491 -13.52 -21.00 -37.75
CA GLU A 491 -14.23 -21.99 -38.54
C GLU A 491 -13.74 -21.98 -40.00
N THR A 492 -13.49 -23.16 -40.56
CA THR A 492 -13.04 -23.36 -41.94
C THR A 492 -13.89 -24.45 -42.60
N GLU A 493 -13.85 -24.56 -43.94
CA GLU A 493 -14.55 -25.62 -44.68
C GLU A 493 -14.11 -27.03 -44.24
N GLU A 494 -12.87 -27.17 -43.76
CA GLU A 494 -12.33 -28.40 -43.19
C GLU A 494 -12.58 -28.55 -41.67
N GLY A 495 -13.52 -27.80 -41.10
CA GLY A 495 -13.91 -27.80 -39.68
C GLY A 495 -13.14 -26.80 -38.79
N GLU A 496 -13.34 -26.89 -37.49
CA GLU A 496 -12.76 -25.93 -36.52
C GLU A 496 -11.22 -25.99 -36.47
N ARG A 497 -10.59 -24.82 -36.41
CA ARG A 497 -9.14 -24.59 -36.37
C ARG A 497 -8.78 -23.69 -35.19
N LYS A 498 -7.55 -23.81 -34.67
CA LYS A 498 -7.11 -23.08 -33.48
C LYS A 498 -5.88 -22.19 -33.74
N MET A 499 -6.08 -20.88 -33.68
CA MET A 499 -5.01 -19.89 -33.73
C MET A 499 -4.44 -19.66 -32.33
N ALA A 500 -3.24 -20.16 -32.08
CA ALA A 500 -2.48 -19.96 -30.83
C ALA A 500 -1.05 -19.51 -31.13
N VAL A 501 -0.35 -18.98 -30.13
CA VAL A 501 1.04 -18.50 -30.25
C VAL A 501 2.04 -19.34 -29.44
N GLY A 502 3.31 -19.28 -29.83
CA GLY A 502 4.47 -19.64 -29.02
C GLY A 502 4.81 -18.56 -27.98
N ARG A 503 5.80 -18.86 -27.12
CA ARG A 503 6.38 -17.91 -26.15
C ARG A 503 7.15 -16.78 -26.84
N ASP A 504 7.63 -17.08 -28.04
CA ASP A 504 8.30 -16.17 -28.96
C ASP A 504 7.31 -15.38 -29.83
N TYR A 505 6.02 -15.34 -29.44
CA TYR A 505 4.92 -14.65 -30.14
C TYR A 505 4.59 -15.16 -31.56
N LYS A 506 5.29 -16.20 -32.07
CA LYS A 506 5.03 -16.81 -33.39
C LYS A 506 3.70 -17.58 -33.39
N VAL A 507 2.88 -17.40 -34.42
CA VAL A 507 1.64 -18.16 -34.65
C VAL A 507 1.99 -19.63 -34.90
N LYS A 508 1.30 -20.53 -34.19
CA LYS A 508 1.45 -21.98 -34.31
C LYS A 508 0.60 -22.47 -35.49
N PHE A 509 1.23 -22.59 -36.64
CA PHE A 509 0.69 -23.31 -37.80
C PHE A 509 0.81 -24.83 -37.62
N ALA A 510 0.10 -25.61 -38.45
CA ALA A 510 0.22 -27.05 -38.49
C ALA A 510 1.63 -27.48 -38.97
N PRO A 511 2.17 -28.64 -38.50
CA PRO A 511 3.49 -29.11 -38.91
C PRO A 511 3.63 -29.21 -40.44
N GLY A 512 4.67 -28.58 -41.00
CA GLY A 512 4.93 -28.55 -42.45
C GLY A 512 3.95 -27.68 -43.27
N ALA A 513 3.07 -26.90 -42.64
CA ALA A 513 2.21 -25.95 -43.35
C ALA A 513 2.96 -24.69 -43.80
N VAL A 514 3.89 -24.22 -42.96
CA VAL A 514 4.73 -23.03 -43.19
C VAL A 514 6.19 -23.43 -42.96
N SER A 515 7.09 -22.92 -43.80
CA SER A 515 8.53 -23.15 -43.73
C SER A 515 9.15 -22.54 -42.46
N ASP A 516 10.23 -23.13 -41.93
CA ASP A 516 10.91 -22.64 -40.72
C ASP A 516 11.47 -21.20 -40.86
N GLU A 517 11.78 -20.77 -42.10
CA GLU A 517 12.24 -19.41 -42.43
C GLU A 517 11.12 -18.36 -42.55
N ALA A 518 9.86 -18.79 -42.45
CA ALA A 518 8.68 -17.94 -42.64
C ALA A 518 7.76 -17.98 -41.40
N GLY A 519 6.87 -16.99 -41.29
CA GLY A 519 5.82 -17.03 -40.27
C GLY A 519 5.09 -15.72 -40.02
N VAL A 520 4.21 -15.77 -39.03
CA VAL A 520 3.45 -14.62 -38.52
C VAL A 520 3.68 -14.51 -37.02
N TRP A 521 3.92 -13.30 -36.52
CA TRP A 521 4.08 -12.98 -35.09
C TRP A 521 2.97 -12.02 -34.67
N LEU A 522 2.45 -12.18 -33.45
CA LEU A 522 1.38 -11.34 -32.91
C LEU A 522 1.88 -10.52 -31.72
N GLN A 523 1.68 -9.20 -31.74
CA GLN A 523 2.17 -8.33 -30.69
C GLN A 523 1.08 -7.39 -30.15
N GLY A 524 0.89 -7.38 -28.82
CA GLY A 524 -0.10 -6.53 -28.17
C GLY A 524 -1.54 -7.04 -28.27
N CYS A 525 -1.73 -8.32 -28.56
CA CYS A 525 -3.01 -9.02 -28.47
C CYS A 525 -2.91 -10.39 -27.77
N CYS A 526 -1.78 -10.68 -27.13
CA CYS A 526 -1.42 -11.97 -26.53
C CYS A 526 -1.51 -11.98 -24.99
N GLU A 527 -2.13 -10.96 -24.37
CA GLU A 527 -2.38 -10.83 -22.91
C GLU A 527 -2.80 -12.15 -22.24
N GLY A 528 -3.71 -12.90 -22.86
CA GLY A 528 -4.21 -14.17 -22.33
C GLY A 528 -3.12 -15.24 -22.11
N THR A 529 -2.02 -15.17 -22.87
CA THR A 529 -0.89 -16.10 -22.82
C THR A 529 0.38 -15.51 -22.20
N HIS A 530 0.60 -14.20 -22.34
CA HIS A 530 1.84 -13.52 -21.93
C HIS A 530 1.67 -12.52 -20.76
N GLY A 531 0.45 -12.30 -20.26
CA GLY A 531 0.17 -11.44 -19.10
C GLY A 531 -0.19 -10.00 -19.44
N LEU A 532 -0.54 -9.22 -18.42
CA LEU A 532 -1.05 -7.84 -18.54
C LEU A 532 -0.05 -6.88 -19.21
N SER A 533 1.25 -7.20 -19.18
CA SER A 533 2.30 -6.42 -19.83
C SER A 533 2.24 -6.43 -21.35
N ASP A 534 1.63 -7.45 -21.97
CA ASP A 534 1.61 -7.63 -23.42
C ASP A 534 1.03 -6.40 -24.17
N THR A 535 0.01 -5.78 -23.57
CA THR A 535 -0.78 -4.71 -24.19
C THR A 535 -0.22 -3.30 -23.94
N LEU A 536 0.87 -3.21 -23.17
CA LEU A 536 1.46 -2.00 -22.60
C LEU A 536 2.91 -1.78 -23.09
N LEU A 537 3.52 -0.69 -22.63
CA LEU A 537 4.93 -0.36 -22.88
C LEU A 537 5.89 -1.24 -22.06
N SER A 538 5.41 -1.85 -20.97
CA SER A 538 6.20 -2.39 -19.86
C SER A 538 7.32 -3.36 -20.21
N VAL A 539 7.17 -4.12 -21.30
CA VAL A 539 8.12 -5.14 -21.74
C VAL A 539 8.57 -4.94 -23.19
N LEU A 540 8.27 -3.79 -23.81
CA LEU A 540 8.55 -3.56 -25.24
C LEU A 540 10.02 -3.70 -25.58
N ALA A 541 10.92 -3.06 -24.84
CA ALA A 541 12.36 -3.13 -25.07
C ALA A 541 12.88 -4.58 -25.13
N THR A 542 12.47 -5.42 -24.16
CA THR A 542 12.90 -6.82 -24.06
C THR A 542 12.20 -7.68 -25.11
N ARG A 543 10.88 -7.60 -25.22
CA ARG A 543 10.06 -8.36 -26.19
C ARG A 543 10.47 -8.11 -27.62
N SER A 544 10.82 -6.88 -27.99
CA SER A 544 11.28 -6.58 -29.34
C SER A 544 12.60 -7.27 -29.66
N GLY A 545 13.51 -7.40 -28.67
CA GLY A 545 14.72 -8.21 -28.80
C GLY A 545 14.40 -9.69 -29.03
N GLU A 546 13.53 -10.26 -28.19
CA GLU A 546 13.08 -11.67 -28.32
C GLU A 546 12.43 -11.97 -29.68
N ILE A 547 11.62 -11.05 -30.22
CA ILE A 547 10.99 -11.19 -31.54
C ILE A 547 12.04 -11.10 -32.66
N VAL A 548 13.01 -10.19 -32.56
CA VAL A 548 14.15 -10.13 -33.50
C VAL A 548 14.95 -11.43 -33.47
N ASP A 549 15.24 -11.98 -32.28
CA ASP A 549 15.94 -13.26 -32.13
C ASP A 549 15.10 -14.47 -32.62
N SER A 550 13.78 -14.44 -32.49
CA SER A 550 12.89 -15.48 -33.04
C SER A 550 12.93 -15.51 -34.58
N ILE A 551 12.79 -14.33 -35.20
CA ILE A 551 12.77 -14.16 -36.66
C ILE A 551 14.16 -14.41 -37.27
N PHE A 552 15.21 -13.77 -36.73
CA PHE A 552 16.54 -13.69 -37.35
C PHE A 552 17.63 -14.53 -36.65
N GLY A 553 17.35 -15.13 -35.49
CA GLY A 553 18.33 -15.90 -34.72
C GLY A 553 18.72 -17.24 -35.34
N ASN A 554 20.02 -17.55 -35.29
CA ASN A 554 20.61 -18.76 -35.86
C ASN A 554 20.01 -20.06 -35.30
N ALA A 555 19.69 -21.02 -36.19
CA ALA A 555 19.13 -22.33 -35.84
C ALA A 555 19.98 -23.15 -34.85
N ALA A 556 21.29 -22.89 -34.77
CA ALA A 556 22.18 -23.51 -33.78
C ALA A 556 21.84 -23.12 -32.33
N GLY A 557 21.29 -21.92 -32.09
CA GLY A 557 20.79 -21.48 -30.78
C GLY A 557 19.36 -21.94 -30.47
N LYS A 558 18.54 -22.17 -31.51
CA LYS A 558 17.13 -22.60 -31.39
C LYS A 558 16.95 -23.98 -30.71
N ARG A 559 18.03 -24.75 -30.49
CA ARG A 559 18.02 -26.03 -29.74
C ARG A 559 18.32 -25.92 -28.24
N THR A 560 18.83 -24.79 -27.74
CA THR A 560 19.37 -24.72 -26.36
C THR A 560 18.29 -24.37 -25.33
N LEU A 561 17.24 -23.64 -25.71
CA LEU A 561 16.17 -23.20 -24.81
C LEU A 561 15.14 -24.31 -24.46
N THR A 562 15.00 -25.34 -25.29
CA THR A 562 13.95 -26.37 -25.17
C THR A 562 14.41 -27.69 -24.53
N SER A 563 15.70 -27.85 -24.20
CA SER A 563 16.26 -29.18 -23.84
C SER A 563 17.10 -29.24 -22.56
N GLN A 564 17.29 -28.15 -21.82
CA GLN A 564 18.00 -28.15 -20.53
C GLN A 564 17.08 -27.93 -19.31
N LYS A 565 16.01 -28.73 -19.18
CA LYS A 565 15.28 -28.86 -17.90
C LYS A 565 14.42 -30.12 -17.70
N MET A 566 14.66 -31.18 -18.47
CA MET A 566 14.11 -32.51 -18.19
C MET A 566 15.21 -33.57 -18.32
N GLN A 567 15.26 -34.46 -17.33
CA GLN A 567 16.24 -35.53 -17.07
C GLN A 567 17.47 -35.12 -16.25
N LEU A 568 17.45 -35.56 -14.99
CA LEU A 568 18.62 -36.13 -14.33
C LEU A 568 18.11 -37.14 -13.29
N ASP A 569 18.19 -38.42 -13.65
CA ASP A 569 18.30 -39.48 -12.66
C ASP A 569 19.46 -40.40 -13.04
N HIS A 570 20.22 -40.81 -12.03
CA HIS A 570 21.28 -41.83 -11.98
C HIS A 570 22.31 -41.95 -13.14
N GLY A 571 23.60 -41.75 -12.79
CA GLY A 571 24.61 -42.77 -13.13
C GLY A 571 25.83 -42.39 -13.98
N ASP A 572 26.98 -42.33 -13.29
CA ASP A 572 28.32 -42.75 -13.75
C ASP A 572 29.22 -41.81 -14.60
N ARG A 573 30.54 -41.99 -14.45
CA ARG A 573 31.62 -41.03 -14.78
C ARG A 573 32.47 -41.45 -15.98
N ARG A 574 32.75 -40.54 -16.92
CA ARG A 574 34.05 -40.46 -17.66
C ARG A 574 34.41 -39.00 -18.02
N PRO A 575 35.69 -38.58 -17.91
CA PRO A 575 36.13 -37.25 -18.35
C PRO A 575 36.65 -37.27 -19.81
N SER A 576 36.33 -36.24 -20.59
CA SER A 576 36.87 -36.02 -21.94
C SER A 576 37.66 -34.70 -22.07
N GLN A 577 38.55 -34.67 -23.06
CA GLN A 577 39.71 -33.78 -23.22
C GLN A 577 39.42 -32.26 -23.27
N ARG A 578 40.41 -31.46 -22.84
CA ARG A 578 40.49 -30.01 -23.14
C ARG A 578 41.00 -29.77 -24.56
N LEU A 579 40.45 -28.76 -25.23
CA LEU A 579 40.95 -28.20 -26.50
C LEU A 579 42.24 -27.35 -26.30
N PRO A 580 43.07 -27.17 -27.35
CA PRO A 580 44.40 -26.57 -27.24
C PRO A 580 44.41 -25.03 -27.20
N VAL A 581 45.53 -24.47 -26.72
CA VAL A 581 45.72 -23.01 -26.48
C VAL A 581 46.33 -22.31 -27.70
N ASN A 582 45.86 -21.09 -28.00
CA ASN A 582 46.25 -20.27 -29.16
C ASN A 582 47.67 -19.65 -28.98
N PRO A 583 48.58 -19.64 -30.00
CA PRO A 583 50.03 -19.52 -29.77
C PRO A 583 50.63 -18.11 -29.60
N ARG A 584 49.84 -17.03 -29.47
CA ARG A 584 50.36 -15.64 -29.52
C ARG A 584 50.42 -14.93 -28.16
N ARG A 585 51.48 -15.17 -27.38
CA ARG A 585 52.06 -14.19 -26.42
C ARG A 585 53.46 -14.62 -25.95
N HIS A 586 54.49 -13.85 -26.30
CA HIS A 586 55.85 -14.04 -25.76
C HIS A 586 55.89 -13.73 -24.25
N LYS A 587 56.67 -14.51 -23.49
CA LYS A 587 56.91 -14.27 -22.06
C LYS A 587 57.92 -13.14 -21.85
N VAL A 588 57.49 -12.07 -21.18
CA VAL A 588 58.41 -11.10 -20.54
C VAL A 588 59.02 -11.74 -19.29
N ALA A 589 60.34 -11.61 -19.14
CA ALA A 589 61.13 -12.16 -18.04
C ALA A 589 60.64 -11.65 -16.66
N PRO A 590 60.85 -12.41 -15.57
CA PRO A 590 60.27 -12.08 -14.25
C PRO A 590 60.71 -10.72 -13.70
N GLU A 591 61.95 -10.33 -13.98
CA GLU A 591 62.66 -9.20 -13.37
C GLU A 591 62.17 -7.82 -13.84
N GLN A 592 61.48 -7.73 -14.98
CA GLN A 592 61.01 -6.46 -15.55
C GLN A 592 59.54 -6.11 -15.23
N ARG A 593 58.88 -6.89 -14.36
CA ARG A 593 57.46 -6.69 -14.02
C ARG A 593 57.29 -5.67 -12.89
N LYS A 594 57.31 -4.37 -13.22
CA LYS A 594 56.87 -3.31 -12.30
C LYS A 594 55.40 -3.55 -11.89
N ARG A 595 55.14 -3.64 -10.58
CA ARG A 595 53.77 -3.74 -10.04
C ARG A 595 53.09 -2.38 -10.05
N VAL A 596 52.00 -2.26 -10.81
CA VAL A 596 50.89 -1.34 -10.51
C VAL A 596 49.72 -2.24 -10.16
N ALA A 597 49.13 -2.07 -8.98
CA ALA A 597 48.10 -2.96 -8.46
C ALA A 597 46.87 -2.14 -8.03
N THR A 598 45.94 -1.95 -8.95
CA THR A 598 44.59 -1.43 -8.66
C THR A 598 43.61 -1.98 -9.70
N ALA A 599 43.05 -3.18 -9.45
CA ALA A 599 41.80 -3.68 -10.01
C ALA A 599 41.46 -5.05 -9.41
N CYS A 600 40.19 -5.23 -9.07
CA CYS A 600 39.62 -6.31 -8.26
C CYS A 600 39.85 -7.75 -8.78
N ASN A 601 40.08 -8.69 -7.86
CA ASN A 601 40.06 -10.15 -8.08
C ASN A 601 38.98 -10.83 -7.21
N SER A 602 37.88 -10.14 -6.88
CA SER A 602 36.85 -10.60 -5.93
C SER A 602 35.81 -11.58 -6.51
N CYS A 603 36.05 -12.18 -7.68
CA CYS A 603 35.03 -12.91 -8.45
C CYS A 603 35.43 -14.37 -8.78
N ASN A 604 36.19 -15.03 -7.91
CA ASN A 604 36.35 -16.50 -7.92
C ASN A 604 36.64 -17.03 -6.51
N VAL A 605 35.64 -17.67 -5.90
CA VAL A 605 35.79 -18.37 -4.62
C VAL A 605 36.30 -19.78 -4.91
N SER A 606 37.46 -20.14 -4.39
CA SER A 606 37.99 -21.52 -4.44
C SER A 606 38.12 -22.09 -3.03
N VAL A 607 37.28 -23.07 -2.69
CA VAL A 607 37.33 -23.76 -1.40
C VAL A 607 38.45 -24.81 -1.40
N PRO A 608 39.40 -24.78 -0.45
CA PRO A 608 40.39 -25.84 -0.27
C PRO A 608 39.73 -27.22 -0.09
N LYS A 609 40.28 -28.24 -0.73
CA LYS A 609 39.71 -29.60 -0.68
C LYS A 609 39.63 -30.16 0.76
N SER A 610 40.56 -29.77 1.63
CA SER A 610 40.55 -30.09 3.06
C SER A 610 39.36 -29.48 3.81
N GLU A 611 38.97 -28.24 3.47
CA GLU A 611 37.83 -27.56 4.09
C GLU A 611 36.50 -28.17 3.62
N LEU A 612 36.43 -28.55 2.33
CA LEU A 612 35.30 -29.32 1.79
C LEU A 612 35.16 -30.70 2.45
N ASP A 613 36.28 -31.39 2.70
CA ASP A 613 36.26 -32.71 3.31
C ASP A 613 36.01 -32.63 4.84
N GLU A 614 36.39 -31.54 5.52
CA GLU A 614 35.96 -31.23 6.89
C GLU A 614 34.46 -30.90 6.98
N LEU A 615 33.94 -30.12 6.03
CA LEU A 615 32.51 -29.78 5.94
C LEU A 615 31.67 -31.04 5.74
N LYS A 616 32.05 -31.94 4.83
CA LYS A 616 31.38 -33.25 4.68
C LYS A 616 31.37 -34.03 5.98
N LYS A 617 32.49 -34.08 6.70
CA LYS A 617 32.59 -34.78 7.99
C LYS A 617 31.68 -34.19 9.06
N LYS A 618 31.51 -32.86 9.08
CA LYS A 618 30.53 -32.17 9.94
C LYS A 618 29.09 -32.47 9.51
N VAL A 619 28.81 -32.48 8.21
CA VAL A 619 27.48 -32.85 7.68
C VAL A 619 27.12 -34.29 8.05
N GLU A 620 28.02 -35.28 7.87
CA GLU A 620 27.78 -36.66 8.31
C GLU A 620 27.49 -36.78 9.82
N VAL A 621 28.19 -36.00 10.66
CA VAL A 621 27.94 -35.94 12.11
C VAL A 621 26.57 -35.31 12.42
N TYR A 622 26.17 -34.25 11.71
CA TYR A 622 24.88 -33.60 11.91
C TYR A 622 23.71 -34.41 11.33
N GLU A 623 23.87 -35.07 10.20
CA GLU A 623 22.88 -36.01 9.67
C GLU A 623 22.67 -37.17 10.64
N LYS A 624 23.75 -37.71 11.22
CA LYS A 624 23.64 -38.77 12.23
C LYS A 624 22.97 -38.27 13.51
N ALA A 625 23.34 -37.09 14.02
CA ALA A 625 22.68 -36.50 15.18
C ALA A 625 21.18 -36.19 14.92
N LEU A 626 20.83 -35.74 13.71
CA LEU A 626 19.45 -35.53 13.29
C LEU A 626 18.68 -36.85 13.11
N GLN A 627 19.39 -37.93 12.75
CA GLN A 627 18.85 -39.28 12.59
C GLN A 627 18.63 -39.98 13.94
N ASP A 628 19.48 -39.70 14.93
CA ASP A 628 19.30 -40.13 16.31
C ASP A 628 18.20 -39.30 17.02
N ALA A 629 18.07 -38.00 16.73
CA ALA A 629 17.07 -37.11 17.33
C ALA A 629 15.66 -37.22 16.70
N LEU A 630 15.56 -37.51 15.40
CA LEU A 630 14.31 -37.74 14.66
C LEU A 630 14.40 -39.06 13.89
N PRO A 631 14.12 -40.22 14.52
CA PRO A 631 14.33 -41.54 13.92
C PRO A 631 13.46 -41.80 12.68
N ASP A 632 12.25 -41.24 12.62
CA ASP A 632 11.35 -41.33 11.47
C ASP A 632 11.96 -40.60 10.25
N PRO A 633 12.29 -41.32 9.14
CA PRO A 633 12.87 -40.70 7.95
C PRO A 633 11.88 -39.76 7.25
N THR A 634 10.58 -40.04 7.32
CA THR A 634 9.52 -39.32 6.60
C THR A 634 9.42 -37.89 7.10
N ARG A 635 9.23 -37.74 8.42
CA ARG A 635 9.06 -36.43 9.08
C ARG A 635 10.33 -35.57 9.06
N ARG A 636 11.50 -36.20 9.03
CA ARG A 636 12.78 -35.49 8.82
C ARG A 636 12.88 -34.90 7.42
N GLN A 637 12.39 -35.61 6.41
CA GLN A 637 12.45 -35.19 5.01
C GLN A 637 11.44 -34.08 4.71
N GLU A 638 10.26 -34.08 5.35
CA GLU A 638 9.31 -32.95 5.32
C GLU A 638 9.92 -31.66 5.88
N LEU A 639 10.57 -31.72 7.05
CA LEU A 639 11.17 -30.55 7.71
C LEU A 639 12.34 -29.96 6.89
N LEU A 640 13.15 -30.80 6.26
CA LEU A 640 14.20 -30.35 5.34
C LEU A 640 13.63 -29.71 4.06
N HIS A 641 12.45 -30.14 3.62
CA HIS A 641 11.78 -29.57 2.45
C HIS A 641 11.15 -28.19 2.73
N HIS A 642 10.73 -27.93 3.97
CA HIS A 642 10.24 -26.62 4.41
C HIS A 642 11.36 -25.56 4.56
N ALA A 643 12.58 -25.98 4.90
CA ALA A 643 13.72 -25.07 5.10
C ALA A 643 14.35 -24.51 3.81
N ALA A 644 13.86 -24.91 2.62
CA ALA A 644 14.51 -24.68 1.33
C ALA A 644 13.84 -23.62 0.42
N SER A 645 12.81 -22.90 0.87
CA SER A 645 12.18 -21.82 0.09
C SER A 645 12.83 -20.45 0.36
N PRO A 646 13.30 -19.72 -0.69
CA PRO A 646 13.96 -18.43 -0.52
C PRO A 646 13.04 -17.26 -0.89
N ASP A 647 12.88 -16.30 0.01
CA ASP A 647 12.44 -14.95 -0.35
C ASP A 647 13.25 -13.92 0.46
N SER A 648 14.01 -13.07 -0.25
CA SER A 648 14.72 -11.97 0.39
C SER A 648 15.03 -10.82 -0.58
N SER A 649 14.79 -9.61 -0.07
CA SER A 649 15.41 -8.34 -0.44
C SER A 649 15.03 -7.61 -1.75
N SER A 650 14.26 -6.54 -1.53
CA SER A 650 14.70 -5.14 -1.72
C SER A 650 14.11 -4.31 -2.87
N SER A 651 13.66 -3.12 -2.47
CA SER A 651 13.16 -2.02 -3.29
C SER A 651 14.24 -0.93 -3.46
N ALA A 652 14.07 -0.08 -4.48
CA ALA A 652 14.72 1.22 -4.55
C ALA A 652 13.81 2.26 -5.24
N SER A 653 13.66 3.41 -4.60
CA SER A 653 13.19 4.70 -5.15
C SER A 653 14.34 5.70 -5.01
N PRO A 654 14.37 6.79 -5.79
CA PRO A 654 14.31 8.09 -5.09
C PRO A 654 13.59 9.24 -5.84
N TYR A 655 13.00 10.14 -5.06
CA TYR A 655 12.57 11.50 -5.44
C TYR A 655 13.79 12.46 -5.56
N PRO A 656 13.60 13.73 -6.01
CA PRO A 656 13.73 14.80 -5.02
C PRO A 656 12.79 16.01 -5.18
N SER A 657 12.78 16.82 -4.12
CA SER A 657 11.98 18.05 -3.89
C SER A 657 12.71 19.34 -4.30
N ASN A 658 12.00 20.48 -4.43
CA ASN A 658 12.19 21.63 -3.52
C ASN A 658 11.31 22.87 -3.79
N ALA A 659 11.25 23.76 -2.79
CA ALA A 659 10.45 24.98 -2.72
C ALA A 659 11.27 26.28 -2.92
N THR A 660 10.59 27.42 -3.12
CA THR A 660 10.90 28.80 -2.64
C THR A 660 9.78 29.74 -3.17
N LEU A 661 9.05 30.57 -2.41
CA LEU A 661 9.28 31.64 -1.40
C LEU A 661 9.21 33.08 -1.98
N HIS A 662 8.61 33.98 -1.18
CA HIS A 662 8.29 35.42 -1.36
C HIS A 662 6.85 35.75 -1.84
N GLY A 663 6.13 36.73 -1.26
CA GLY A 663 6.44 37.57 -0.08
C GLY A 663 5.28 38.52 0.31
N ALA A 664 5.28 38.94 1.58
CA ALA A 664 4.37 39.86 2.30
C ALA A 664 3.45 40.83 1.53
N ASN A 665 2.20 40.98 2.01
CA ASN A 665 1.85 42.19 2.77
C ASN A 665 0.57 42.10 3.62
N SER A 666 0.49 42.99 4.61
CA SER A 666 -0.53 43.08 5.66
C SER A 666 -1.93 43.53 5.21
N SER A 667 -2.98 43.01 5.83
CA SER A 667 -3.90 43.81 6.66
C SER A 667 -4.92 42.96 7.42
N SER A 668 -5.34 43.44 8.59
CA SER A 668 -6.20 42.77 9.55
C SER A 668 -7.68 42.83 9.19
N GLN A 669 -8.41 41.71 9.32
CA GLN A 669 -9.82 41.73 9.73
C GLN A 669 -10.23 40.39 10.36
N HIS A 670 -10.87 40.46 11.53
CA HIS A 670 -11.53 39.31 12.16
C HIS A 670 -12.74 38.88 11.31
N LEU A 671 -12.84 37.58 11.01
CA LEU A 671 -14.12 36.94 10.70
C LEU A 671 -14.08 35.48 11.17
N SER A 672 -15.00 35.13 12.06
CA SER A 672 -15.20 33.79 12.61
C SER A 672 -15.84 32.86 11.58
N GLY A 673 -15.22 31.70 11.30
CA GLY A 673 -15.76 30.73 10.36
C GLY A 673 -14.86 29.51 10.19
N ALA A 674 -14.67 28.72 11.24
CA ALA A 674 -13.97 27.44 11.14
C ALA A 674 -14.84 26.42 10.40
N SER A 675 -14.48 26.05 9.17
CA SER A 675 -15.08 24.91 8.49
C SER A 675 -14.59 23.63 9.16
N SER A 676 -15.49 22.95 9.87
CA SER A 676 -15.20 21.69 10.53
C SER A 676 -14.69 20.65 9.53
N ILE A 677 -13.47 20.15 9.76
CA ILE A 677 -12.97 18.92 9.14
C ILE A 677 -13.87 17.80 9.68
N LYS A 678 -14.57 17.07 8.81
CA LYS A 678 -15.50 16.00 9.23
C LYS A 678 -14.76 14.99 10.13
N THR A 679 -15.20 14.87 11.38
CA THR A 679 -14.56 13.99 12.38
C THR A 679 -15.22 12.64 12.56
N GLU A 680 -16.41 12.42 12.00
CA GLU A 680 -17.17 11.18 12.18
C GLU A 680 -17.64 10.62 10.82
N PRO A 681 -17.68 9.28 10.65
CA PRO A 681 -18.41 8.64 9.56
C PRO A 681 -19.91 8.86 9.75
N THR A 682 -20.66 8.98 8.66
CA THR A 682 -22.13 9.20 8.70
C THR A 682 -22.90 7.88 8.82
N ASP A 683 -23.97 7.88 9.62
CA ASP A 683 -24.79 6.75 10.13
C ASP A 683 -25.43 5.76 9.12
N ASP A 684 -25.08 5.78 7.82
CA ASP A 684 -25.72 4.90 6.82
C ASP A 684 -25.11 3.48 6.73
N ASP A 685 -24.04 3.17 7.50
CA ASP A 685 -23.37 1.86 7.52
C ASP A 685 -23.97 0.87 8.56
N VAL A 686 -25.25 0.50 8.39
CA VAL A 686 -25.98 -0.43 9.30
C VAL A 686 -25.65 -1.92 9.04
N HIS A 687 -24.37 -2.25 8.87
CA HIS A 687 -23.89 -3.65 8.88
C HIS A 687 -22.62 -3.78 9.71
N GLN A 688 -22.77 -4.44 10.87
CA GLN A 688 -21.73 -4.59 11.88
C GLN A 688 -20.52 -5.39 11.38
N VAL A 689 -19.47 -4.67 11.01
CA VAL A 689 -18.08 -5.13 11.11
C VAL A 689 -17.33 -4.05 11.87
N LEU A 690 -16.70 -4.40 12.99
CA LEU A 690 -15.95 -3.47 13.82
C LEU A 690 -15.00 -2.61 12.95
N SER A 691 -15.14 -1.28 13.08
CA SER A 691 -14.41 -0.30 12.26
C SER A 691 -12.92 -0.28 12.62
N PRO A 692 -11.99 -0.20 11.63
CA PRO A 692 -10.53 -0.38 11.80
C PRO A 692 -9.82 0.64 12.72
N GLY A 693 -10.56 1.58 13.30
CA GLY A 693 -10.11 2.63 14.21
C GLY A 693 -11.16 3.73 14.30
N ARG A 694 -10.93 4.71 15.17
CA ARG A 694 -11.81 5.88 15.34
C ARG A 694 -11.00 7.18 15.30
N LEU A 695 -11.66 8.27 14.91
CA LEU A 695 -11.11 9.62 15.01
C LEU A 695 -11.70 10.29 16.26
N LEU A 696 -10.94 10.31 17.35
CA LEU A 696 -11.39 10.90 18.61
C LEU A 696 -11.02 12.39 18.62
N GLN A 697 -11.95 13.28 18.97
CA GLN A 697 -11.64 14.69 19.17
C GLN A 697 -10.83 14.88 20.46
N ASP A 698 -9.82 15.77 20.44
CA ASP A 698 -9.19 16.30 21.64
C ASP A 698 -9.96 17.51 22.21
N ALA A 699 -9.53 18.02 23.36
CA ALA A 699 -10.20 19.14 24.03
C ALA A 699 -10.12 20.48 23.26
N ASP A 700 -9.26 20.56 22.24
CA ASP A 700 -9.14 21.70 21.33
C ASP A 700 -9.99 21.51 20.05
N GLY A 701 -10.77 20.41 19.97
CA GLY A 701 -11.64 20.08 18.85
C GLY A 701 -10.93 19.42 17.65
N MET A 702 -9.67 19.02 17.80
CA MET A 702 -8.90 18.38 16.72
C MET A 702 -9.10 16.87 16.71
N GLY A 703 -9.50 16.33 15.56
CA GLY A 703 -9.60 14.88 15.37
C GLY A 703 -8.23 14.20 15.38
N ARG A 704 -8.08 13.16 16.22
CA ARG A 704 -6.90 12.31 16.35
C ARG A 704 -7.26 10.87 16.00
N TYR A 705 -6.53 10.25 15.07
CA TYR A 705 -6.73 8.84 14.77
C TYR A 705 -6.18 7.95 15.88
N VAL A 706 -7.01 7.00 16.31
CA VAL A 706 -6.74 6.01 17.35
C VAL A 706 -7.28 4.65 16.86
N GLY A 707 -6.41 3.68 16.61
CA GLY A 707 -6.79 2.36 16.08
C GLY A 707 -7.36 1.41 17.13
N GLU A 708 -7.84 0.25 16.70
CA GLU A 708 -8.57 -0.71 17.55
C GLU A 708 -7.79 -1.26 18.76
N THR A 709 -6.46 -1.39 18.66
CA THR A 709 -5.63 -1.92 19.76
C THR A 709 -5.55 -0.97 20.96
N SER A 710 -5.97 0.29 20.78
CA SER A 710 -5.96 1.32 21.82
C SER A 710 -6.93 1.03 22.94
N GLY A 711 -6.52 1.35 24.17
CA GLY A 711 -7.42 1.33 25.33
C GLY A 711 -8.58 2.33 25.21
N ALA A 712 -8.40 3.44 24.48
CA ALA A 712 -9.44 4.46 24.33
C ALA A 712 -10.59 3.96 23.45
N THR A 713 -10.29 3.36 22.29
CA THR A 713 -11.29 2.76 21.39
C THR A 713 -12.11 1.67 22.09
N PHE A 714 -11.46 0.85 22.93
CA PHE A 714 -12.14 -0.17 23.72
C PHE A 714 -13.07 0.41 24.80
N LEU A 715 -12.64 1.47 25.50
CA LEU A 715 -13.50 2.17 26.46
C LEU A 715 -14.68 2.86 25.75
N ASP A 716 -14.49 3.33 24.52
CA ASP A 716 -15.53 3.95 23.70
C ASP A 716 -16.65 2.95 23.40
N HIS A 717 -16.30 1.78 22.85
CA HIS A 717 -17.25 0.68 22.61
C HIS A 717 -17.94 0.22 23.91
N LEU A 718 -17.24 0.26 25.05
CA LEU A 718 -17.82 -0.06 26.35
C LEU A 718 -18.78 1.04 26.86
N LYS A 719 -18.52 2.32 26.54
CA LYS A 719 -19.43 3.43 26.84
C LYS A 719 -20.69 3.36 26.00
N GLU A 720 -20.58 3.06 24.71
CA GLU A 720 -21.72 2.82 23.82
C GLU A 720 -22.61 1.69 24.36
N LEU A 721 -22.01 0.53 24.65
CA LEU A 721 -22.69 -0.63 25.23
C LEU A 721 -23.43 -0.30 26.55
N MET A 722 -22.78 0.43 27.46
CA MET A 722 -23.40 0.83 28.73
C MET A 722 -24.46 1.92 28.55
N GLY A 723 -24.28 2.83 27.58
CA GLY A 723 -25.21 3.90 27.25
C GLY A 723 -26.53 3.39 26.68
N ALA A 724 -26.50 2.38 25.80
CA ALA A 724 -27.69 1.71 25.28
C ALA A 724 -28.49 1.00 26.40
N VAL A 725 -27.81 0.40 27.37
CA VAL A 725 -28.42 -0.47 28.39
C VAL A 725 -28.95 0.28 29.62
N MET A 726 -28.27 1.35 30.06
CA MET A 726 -28.55 2.01 31.34
C MET A 726 -29.91 2.70 31.48
N PRO A 727 -30.50 3.37 30.46
CA PRO A 727 -31.81 4.00 30.56
C PRO A 727 -32.95 3.05 30.96
N MET A 728 -32.74 1.75 30.75
CA MET A 728 -33.76 0.71 30.93
C MET A 728 -33.62 -0.07 32.24
N ALA A 729 -32.52 0.12 32.97
CA ALA A 729 -32.25 -0.59 34.23
C ALA A 729 -33.00 0.02 35.44
N GLN A 730 -33.44 1.29 35.39
CA GLN A 730 -34.28 1.93 36.43
C GLN A 730 -34.84 3.29 35.95
N PRO A 731 -36.16 3.51 35.84
CA PRO A 731 -36.71 4.80 35.38
C PRO A 731 -36.76 5.91 36.45
N THR A 732 -36.56 5.59 37.74
CA THR A 732 -36.87 6.51 38.85
C THR A 732 -35.81 6.49 39.97
N ALA A 733 -34.64 7.05 39.69
CA ALA A 733 -33.73 7.50 40.74
C ALA A 733 -32.93 8.73 40.26
N THR A 734 -32.97 9.82 41.03
CA THR A 734 -32.06 10.97 40.85
C THR A 734 -30.66 10.55 41.28
N VAL A 735 -29.74 10.31 40.33
CA VAL A 735 -28.39 9.83 40.65
C VAL A 735 -27.32 10.55 39.83
N GLU A 736 -26.67 11.53 40.44
CA GLU A 736 -25.54 12.32 39.89
C GLU A 736 -24.24 11.51 39.65
N SER A 737 -24.30 10.17 39.64
CA SER A 737 -23.14 9.28 39.63
C SER A 737 -23.29 8.21 38.54
N GLY A 738 -22.60 8.45 37.42
CA GLY A 738 -22.59 7.60 36.22
C GLY A 738 -22.41 8.43 34.93
N ASP A 739 -23.04 9.60 34.85
CA ASP A 739 -23.06 10.47 33.67
C ASP A 739 -21.66 10.98 33.25
N SER A 740 -20.74 11.10 34.21
CA SER A 740 -19.32 11.44 33.99
C SER A 740 -18.60 10.44 33.05
N PHE A 741 -18.93 9.15 33.13
CA PHE A 741 -18.34 8.14 32.25
C PHE A 741 -18.87 8.25 30.83
N LEU A 742 -20.18 8.44 30.66
CA LEU A 742 -20.81 8.56 29.34
C LEU A 742 -20.39 9.87 28.64
N SER A 743 -20.22 10.97 29.38
CA SER A 743 -19.86 12.29 28.83
C SER A 743 -18.36 12.51 28.55
N SER A 744 -17.47 11.59 28.93
CA SER A 744 -16.00 11.75 28.85
C SER A 744 -15.34 11.02 27.66
N LEU A 745 -15.96 11.04 26.47
CA LEU A 745 -15.46 10.37 25.25
C LEU A 745 -14.01 10.81 24.92
N GLY A 746 -13.13 9.86 24.58
CA GLY A 746 -11.70 10.07 24.26
C GLY A 746 -10.76 10.62 25.37
N SER A 747 -11.29 11.28 26.40
CA SER A 747 -10.58 12.30 27.19
C SER A 747 -9.53 11.82 28.22
N CYS A 748 -9.24 10.51 28.31
CA CYS A 748 -8.20 9.92 29.19
C CYS A 748 -6.91 9.58 28.40
N MET A 749 -6.88 9.81 27.07
CA MET A 749 -5.65 9.69 26.26
C MET A 749 -5.42 10.81 25.21
N THR A 750 -6.40 11.68 24.92
CA THR A 750 -6.25 12.79 23.95
C THR A 750 -6.05 14.17 24.60
N TYR A 751 -5.88 14.27 25.92
CA TYR A 751 -6.10 15.55 26.61
C TYR A 751 -4.95 16.57 26.56
N ASP A 752 -3.69 16.14 26.72
CA ASP A 752 -2.55 17.09 26.74
C ASP A 752 -1.92 17.31 25.35
N SER A 753 -2.74 17.79 24.41
CA SER A 753 -2.33 18.25 23.06
C SER A 753 -1.56 19.58 23.04
N ARG A 754 -1.38 20.24 24.21
CA ARG A 754 -0.82 21.60 24.29
C ARG A 754 0.55 21.69 23.60
N PRO A 755 0.84 22.76 22.83
CA PRO A 755 2.15 22.97 22.23
C PRO A 755 3.29 22.79 23.24
N LEU A 756 4.38 22.13 22.82
CA LEU A 756 5.59 22.05 23.62
C LEU A 756 6.20 23.45 23.75
N LEU A 757 6.72 23.77 24.93
CA LEU A 757 7.45 25.02 25.21
C LEU A 757 8.79 25.05 24.46
N ASN A 758 8.72 25.30 23.16
CA ASN A 758 9.84 25.66 22.31
C ASN A 758 10.04 27.18 22.41
N GLY A 759 10.31 27.68 23.61
CA GLY A 759 10.47 29.11 23.89
C GLY A 759 11.61 29.72 23.05
N PRO A 760 11.58 31.03 22.77
CA PRO A 760 12.68 31.71 22.10
C PRO A 760 14.00 31.53 22.88
N PRO A 761 15.18 31.61 22.22
CA PRO A 761 16.49 31.46 22.89
C PRO A 761 16.75 32.43 24.06
N GLU A 762 15.92 33.47 24.18
CA GLU A 762 15.96 34.50 25.22
C GLU A 762 15.33 34.05 26.55
N GLU A 763 14.53 32.99 26.58
CA GLU A 763 13.81 32.53 27.80
C GLU A 763 14.55 31.44 28.61
N VAL A 764 15.42 30.65 27.98
CA VAL A 764 16.15 29.54 28.65
C VAL A 764 17.56 29.38 28.09
N ASN A 765 18.56 29.43 28.97
CA ASN A 765 19.96 29.19 28.60
C ASN A 765 20.21 27.69 28.34
N PRO A 766 20.56 27.26 27.10
CA PRO A 766 20.80 25.84 26.76
C PRO A 766 22.11 25.26 27.33
N LEU A 767 23.08 26.10 27.70
CA LEU A 767 24.38 25.68 28.22
C LEU A 767 24.42 25.55 29.75
N TRP A 768 23.37 25.99 30.45
CA TRP A 768 23.32 25.95 31.91
C TRP A 768 23.06 24.53 32.44
N LEU A 769 23.83 24.10 33.44
CA LEU A 769 23.66 22.81 34.11
C LEU A 769 23.78 22.97 35.64
N PRO A 770 22.95 22.26 36.45
CA PRO A 770 23.11 22.16 37.90
C PRO A 770 24.51 21.70 38.30
N PRO A 771 24.99 21.93 39.54
CA PRO A 771 26.31 21.48 40.00
C PRO A 771 26.58 19.99 39.73
N ASP A 772 27.83 19.61 39.44
CA ASP A 772 28.17 18.23 39.04
C ASP A 772 27.80 17.20 40.12
N SER A 773 27.90 17.58 41.41
CA SER A 773 27.43 16.75 42.53
C SER A 773 25.92 16.50 42.48
N THR A 774 25.13 17.50 42.09
CA THR A 774 23.67 17.36 41.89
C THR A 774 23.37 16.50 40.66
N VAL A 775 24.04 16.76 39.53
CA VAL A 775 23.86 15.97 38.30
C VAL A 775 24.19 14.50 38.54
N ALA A 776 25.30 14.19 39.23
CA ALA A 776 25.68 12.82 39.57
C ALA A 776 24.64 12.09 40.43
N VAL A 777 24.08 12.76 41.46
CA VAL A 777 23.02 12.17 42.31
C VAL A 777 21.73 11.95 41.51
N VAL A 778 21.28 12.96 40.76
CA VAL A 778 20.03 12.91 39.98
C VAL A 778 20.11 11.87 38.88
N LEU A 779 21.22 11.78 38.14
CA LEU A 779 21.40 10.74 37.10
C LEU A 779 21.50 9.34 37.73
N SER A 780 22.16 9.19 38.88
CA SER A 780 22.21 7.90 39.60
C SER A 780 20.81 7.41 40.02
N GLU A 781 19.99 8.29 40.59
CA GLU A 781 18.60 7.97 40.96
C GLU A 781 17.72 7.74 39.70
N LEU A 782 17.93 8.52 38.63
CA LEU A 782 17.22 8.34 37.37
C LEU A 782 17.48 6.96 36.78
N ARG A 783 18.75 6.54 36.67
CA ARG A 783 19.13 5.23 36.10
C ARG A 783 18.54 4.07 36.87
N TYR A 784 18.53 4.20 38.19
CA TYR A 784 17.83 3.29 39.09
C TYR A 784 16.34 3.20 38.73
N PHE A 785 15.70 4.33 38.45
CA PHE A 785 14.28 4.43 38.15
C PHE A 785 13.91 4.01 36.71
N ILE A 786 14.66 4.38 35.68
CA ILE A 786 14.39 4.07 34.26
C ILE A 786 15.02 2.76 33.78
N GLN A 787 15.75 2.07 34.67
CA GLN A 787 16.25 0.71 34.46
C GLN A 787 17.23 0.60 33.27
N ASP A 788 18.16 1.55 33.13
CA ASP A 788 19.12 1.65 32.00
C ASP A 788 20.21 0.56 31.96
N GLY A 789 20.14 -0.42 32.87
CA GLY A 789 21.13 -1.46 33.06
C GLY A 789 22.32 -1.09 33.95
N GLY A 790 22.46 0.17 34.35
CA GLY A 790 23.58 0.71 35.13
C GLY A 790 23.72 0.22 36.57
N GLY A 791 22.70 -0.43 37.11
CA GLY A 791 22.77 -1.06 38.44
C GLY A 791 23.41 -2.45 38.41
N ARG A 792 23.69 -3.02 39.60
CA ARG A 792 24.09 -4.43 39.75
C ARG A 792 22.91 -5.41 39.53
N TRP A 793 22.08 -5.13 38.53
CA TRP A 793 20.85 -5.86 38.24
C TRP A 793 21.13 -7.09 37.38
N PRO A 794 20.62 -8.28 37.75
CA PRO A 794 20.77 -9.47 36.93
C PRO A 794 20.29 -9.28 35.50
N SER A 795 19.18 -8.57 35.26
CA SER A 795 18.64 -8.37 33.90
C SER A 795 19.53 -7.56 32.95
N GLY A 796 20.40 -6.69 33.49
CA GLY A 796 21.08 -5.65 32.70
C GLY A 796 20.14 -4.59 32.12
N GLY A 797 18.92 -4.46 32.63
CA GLY A 797 17.92 -3.51 32.13
C GLY A 797 17.20 -3.98 30.87
N ILE A 798 16.11 -3.29 30.54
CA ILE A 798 15.24 -3.59 29.37
C ILE A 798 15.20 -2.45 28.34
N TYR A 799 15.96 -1.39 28.60
CA TYR A 799 16.25 -0.27 27.71
C TYR A 799 17.73 0.08 27.83
N TRP A 800 18.30 0.64 26.77
CA TRP A 800 19.61 1.27 26.78
C TRP A 800 19.47 2.67 26.21
N TRP A 801 19.52 3.65 27.10
CA TRP A 801 19.29 5.06 26.77
C TRP A 801 20.54 5.76 26.26
N GLY A 802 21.72 5.33 26.70
CA GLY A 802 22.99 6.02 26.52
C GLY A 802 23.87 5.84 27.76
N ASP A 803 25.03 6.48 27.77
CA ASP A 803 26.00 6.37 28.86
C ASP A 803 25.67 7.38 29.99
N LEU A 804 24.74 7.02 30.88
CA LEU A 804 24.33 7.85 32.02
C LEU A 804 25.29 7.74 33.23
N ASP A 805 26.34 6.90 33.16
CA ASP A 805 27.48 6.95 34.10
C ASP A 805 28.40 8.14 33.82
N ALA A 806 28.57 8.51 32.55
CA ALA A 806 29.42 9.60 32.13
C ALA A 806 28.85 10.96 32.55
N MET A 807 29.66 11.81 33.18
CA MET A 807 29.28 13.20 33.48
C MET A 807 29.35 14.09 32.22
N PRO A 808 28.45 15.09 32.08
CA PRO A 808 28.49 16.03 30.98
C PRO A 808 29.77 16.89 30.99
N LEU A 809 30.46 16.96 29.86
CA LEU A 809 31.61 17.86 29.69
C LEU A 809 31.13 19.31 29.61
N ARG A 810 31.46 20.11 30.64
CA ARG A 810 31.20 21.56 30.69
C ARG A 810 32.18 22.33 29.80
N ALA A 811 31.71 23.45 29.26
CA ALA A 811 32.58 24.45 28.65
C ALA A 811 33.53 25.06 29.71
N PRO A 812 34.84 25.23 29.44
CA PRO A 812 35.79 25.83 30.39
C PRO A 812 35.56 27.34 30.60
N SER A 813 34.76 27.99 29.76
CA SER A 813 34.22 29.34 29.98
C SER A 813 32.91 29.47 29.18
N PRO A 814 31.87 30.16 29.69
CA PRO A 814 30.74 30.51 28.86
C PRO A 814 31.18 31.50 27.77
N PRO A 815 30.76 31.32 26.50
CA PRO A 815 31.08 32.27 25.45
C PRO A 815 30.48 33.65 25.76
N PRO A 816 31.14 34.76 25.38
CA PRO A 816 30.60 36.10 25.62
C PRO A 816 29.29 36.30 24.84
N LEU A 817 28.33 36.99 25.45
CA LEU A 817 26.99 37.28 24.91
C LEU A 817 26.96 38.05 23.57
N THR A 818 28.12 38.38 23.00
CA THR A 818 28.30 39.14 21.75
C THR A 818 28.89 38.31 20.60
N SER A 819 29.22 37.04 20.83
CA SER A 819 29.64 36.10 19.76
C SER A 819 28.50 35.15 19.41
N GLU A 820 28.22 34.94 18.12
CA GLU A 820 27.33 33.87 17.67
C GLU A 820 27.84 32.52 18.19
N VAL A 821 27.09 31.90 19.10
CA VAL A 821 27.42 30.61 19.68
C VAL A 821 26.93 29.51 18.75
N ASP A 822 27.83 28.74 18.14
CA ASP A 822 27.43 27.54 17.41
C ASP A 822 27.00 26.46 18.41
N PHE A 823 25.69 26.28 18.58
CA PHE A 823 25.12 25.27 19.46
C PHE A 823 25.48 23.83 19.05
N ASN A 824 26.00 23.60 17.84
CA ASN A 824 26.50 22.28 17.43
C ASN A 824 27.66 21.77 18.31
N ASP A 825 28.52 22.66 18.83
CA ASP A 825 29.66 22.28 19.70
C ASP A 825 29.21 21.83 21.10
N TYR A 826 27.94 22.10 21.48
CA TYR A 826 27.36 21.76 22.78
C TYR A 826 26.22 20.75 22.68
N ARG A 827 26.01 20.20 21.49
CA ARG A 827 24.89 19.30 21.14
C ARG A 827 24.83 18.03 21.99
N HIS A 828 25.97 17.55 22.49
CA HIS A 828 26.05 16.42 23.43
C HIS A 828 25.31 16.66 24.75
N LEU A 829 25.10 17.92 25.15
CA LEU A 829 24.36 18.27 26.37
C LEU A 829 22.85 17.97 26.24
N ALA A 830 22.32 17.83 25.02
CA ALA A 830 20.90 17.55 24.81
C ALA A 830 20.44 16.24 25.48
N PHE A 831 21.27 15.20 25.45
CA PHE A 831 21.00 13.92 26.11
C PHE A 831 20.82 14.09 27.62
N TYR A 832 21.71 14.86 28.25
CA TYR A 832 21.68 15.13 29.69
C TYR A 832 20.50 16.02 30.09
N HIS A 833 20.16 17.02 29.27
CA HIS A 833 18.96 17.84 29.47
C HIS A 833 17.68 17.01 29.36
N ALA A 834 17.57 16.13 28.37
CA ALA A 834 16.45 15.20 28.26
C ALA A 834 16.37 14.25 29.48
N ALA A 835 17.51 13.72 29.94
CA ALA A 835 17.58 12.89 31.14
C ALA A 835 17.15 13.64 32.42
N LEU A 836 17.61 14.89 32.61
CA LEU A 836 17.18 15.74 33.73
C LEU A 836 15.68 16.07 33.68
N ALA A 837 15.11 16.29 32.49
CA ALA A 837 13.67 16.49 32.31
C ALA A 837 12.86 15.26 32.75
N VAL A 838 13.32 14.04 32.41
CA VAL A 838 12.71 12.79 32.91
C VAL A 838 12.86 12.69 34.43
N ALA A 839 14.04 12.98 34.98
CA ALA A 839 14.29 12.91 36.42
C ALA A 839 13.32 13.78 37.22
N CYS A 840 13.09 15.03 36.81
CA CYS A 840 12.09 15.92 37.39
C CYS A 840 10.66 15.35 37.44
N GLN A 841 10.32 14.32 36.65
CA GLN A 841 9.01 13.65 36.65
C GLN A 841 9.00 12.31 37.41
N SER A 842 10.18 11.77 37.72
CA SER A 842 10.36 10.37 38.11
C SER A 842 11.13 10.14 39.42
N THR A 843 12.03 11.04 39.80
CA THR A 843 12.90 10.90 40.98
C THR A 843 12.42 11.78 42.14
N THR A 844 12.78 11.38 43.36
CA THR A 844 12.55 12.17 44.58
C THR A 844 13.58 13.30 44.68
N THR A 845 14.85 13.02 44.32
CA THR A 845 15.83 14.10 44.15
C THR A 845 15.59 14.80 42.83
N GLN A 846 15.15 16.06 42.89
CA GLN A 846 14.98 16.89 41.71
C GLN A 846 16.15 17.88 41.57
N PRO A 847 16.66 18.12 40.36
CA PRO A 847 17.64 19.16 40.13
C PRO A 847 17.02 20.55 40.40
N PRO A 848 17.80 21.54 40.87
CA PRO A 848 17.28 22.87 41.12
C PRO A 848 16.75 23.52 39.83
N PRO A 849 15.76 24.42 39.93
CA PRO A 849 15.44 25.32 38.82
C PRO A 849 16.65 26.20 38.50
N SER A 850 16.75 26.65 37.26
CA SER A 850 17.56 27.82 36.92
C SER A 850 16.91 29.09 37.49
N SER A 851 17.57 30.24 37.31
CA SER A 851 17.02 31.56 37.66
C SER A 851 15.78 31.99 36.85
N ASP A 852 15.31 31.12 35.94
CA ASP A 852 14.31 31.43 34.93
C ASP A 852 12.92 31.06 35.48
N SER A 853 11.99 32.01 35.50
CA SER A 853 10.74 31.90 36.26
C SER A 853 9.68 31.05 35.55
N THR A 854 9.67 29.73 35.77
CA THR A 854 8.62 28.82 35.29
C THR A 854 7.96 28.03 36.42
N GLN A 855 6.67 27.69 36.23
CA GLN A 855 5.86 26.95 37.21
C GLN A 855 6.15 25.42 37.21
N SER A 856 6.88 24.94 36.20
CA SER A 856 7.30 23.54 36.02
C SER A 856 8.81 23.40 36.10
N LEU A 857 9.29 22.32 36.74
CA LEU A 857 10.71 22.02 36.91
C LEU A 857 11.31 21.21 35.75
N SER A 858 10.52 20.48 34.98
CA SER A 858 11.01 19.61 33.90
C SER A 858 11.01 20.27 32.51
N GLU A 859 10.02 21.13 32.24
CA GLU A 859 9.83 21.79 30.94
C GLU A 859 11.05 22.62 30.49
N PRO A 860 11.74 23.39 31.37
CA PRO A 860 12.95 24.11 30.97
C PRO A 860 14.07 23.17 30.48
N TYR A 861 14.26 22.00 31.10
CA TYR A 861 15.26 21.03 30.64
C TYR A 861 14.88 20.41 29.29
N PHE A 862 13.60 20.11 29.07
CA PHE A 862 13.13 19.65 27.76
C PHE A 862 13.36 20.71 26.66
N ALA A 863 13.06 21.98 26.95
CA ALA A 863 13.30 23.10 26.04
C ALA A 863 14.79 23.27 25.69
N ARG A 864 15.69 23.15 26.67
CA ARG A 864 17.15 23.17 26.43
C ARG A 864 17.61 22.03 25.51
N ALA A 865 17.08 20.82 25.70
CA ALA A 865 17.37 19.68 24.82
C ALA A 865 16.87 19.95 23.38
N ALA A 866 15.66 20.49 23.22
CA ALA A 866 15.09 20.86 21.93
C ALA A 866 15.94 21.92 21.19
N LEU A 867 16.36 22.98 21.90
CA LEU A 867 17.20 24.05 21.34
C LEU A 867 18.55 23.52 20.84
N LEU A 868 19.21 22.65 21.61
CA LEU A 868 20.50 22.05 21.22
C LEU A 868 20.39 21.05 20.06
N LEU A 869 19.27 20.31 19.96
CA LEU A 869 19.05 19.41 18.83
C LEU A 869 18.62 20.16 17.56
N GLY A 870 18.01 21.33 17.70
CA GLY A 870 17.48 22.13 16.60
C GLY A 870 16.32 21.44 15.86
N ASN A 871 16.00 21.92 14.67
CA ASN A 871 14.96 21.31 13.82
C ASN A 871 15.32 19.83 13.52
N PRO A 872 14.51 18.83 13.90
CA PRO A 872 14.74 17.41 13.62
C PRO A 872 14.99 17.08 12.14
N LEU A 873 14.46 17.90 11.21
CA LEU A 873 14.63 17.75 9.76
C LEU A 873 15.97 18.26 9.22
N ASP A 874 16.82 18.92 10.01
CA ASP A 874 18.20 19.25 9.57
C ASP A 874 19.09 18.01 9.62
N ILE A 875 19.30 17.42 8.45
CA ILE A 875 20.05 16.17 8.27
C ILE A 875 21.58 16.35 8.23
N LYS A 876 22.12 17.58 8.22
CA LYS A 876 23.53 17.84 7.90
C LYS A 876 24.53 17.17 8.84
N ARG A 877 24.19 17.02 10.12
CA ARG A 877 25.05 16.44 11.18
C ARG A 877 24.21 15.74 12.25
N ARG A 878 23.78 14.51 11.96
CA ARG A 878 23.12 13.62 12.93
C ARG A 878 24.03 12.47 13.35
N THR A 879 23.86 12.04 14.59
CA THR A 879 24.65 11.00 15.25
C THR A 879 23.75 10.04 16.04
N ILE A 880 24.31 8.91 16.48
CA ILE A 880 23.63 8.01 17.42
C ILE A 880 23.37 8.68 18.78
N GLY A 881 24.16 9.68 19.18
CA GLY A 881 23.89 10.50 20.36
C GLY A 881 22.63 11.36 20.22
N ASP A 882 22.32 11.82 19.00
CA ASP A 882 21.06 12.51 18.71
C ASP A 882 19.87 11.56 18.79
N VAL A 883 20.02 10.33 18.27
CA VAL A 883 18.99 9.28 18.39
C VAL A 883 18.71 8.98 19.86
N ALA A 884 19.75 8.81 20.69
CA ALA A 884 19.62 8.62 22.13
C ALA A 884 18.92 9.80 22.83
N SER A 885 19.25 11.03 22.43
CA SER A 885 18.61 12.25 22.95
C SER A 885 17.13 12.32 22.59
N LEU A 886 16.78 12.08 21.32
CA LEU A 886 15.39 12.04 20.85
C LEU A 886 14.59 10.89 21.49
N ALA A 887 15.21 9.74 21.73
CA ALA A 887 14.60 8.63 22.45
C ALA A 887 14.26 9.01 23.90
N MET A 888 15.18 9.67 24.60
CA MET A 888 14.96 10.17 25.96
C MET A 888 13.87 11.28 26.00
N MET A 889 13.83 12.16 25.01
CA MET A 889 12.76 13.16 24.86
C MET A 889 11.41 12.51 24.57
N GLY A 890 11.36 11.49 23.71
CA GLY A 890 10.15 10.69 23.48
C GLY A 890 9.68 9.98 24.75
N PHE A 891 10.61 9.46 25.56
CA PHE A 891 10.30 8.84 26.84
C PHE A 891 9.78 9.84 27.89
N TYR A 892 10.36 11.04 27.98
CA TYR A 892 9.79 12.14 28.76
C TYR A 892 8.33 12.41 28.38
N LEU A 893 8.05 12.50 27.07
CA LEU A 893 6.71 12.75 26.56
C LEU A 893 5.73 11.61 26.91
N ILE A 894 6.17 10.35 26.92
CA ILE A 894 5.38 9.22 27.44
C ILE A 894 5.06 9.41 28.93
N GLU A 895 6.07 9.70 29.75
CA GLU A 895 5.89 9.84 31.21
C GLU A 895 5.03 11.06 31.60
N THR A 896 5.05 12.13 30.79
CA THR A 896 4.12 13.28 30.90
C THR A 896 2.77 13.08 30.19
N ASN A 897 2.48 11.88 29.67
CA ASN A 897 1.23 11.56 28.97
C ASN A 897 0.93 12.43 27.73
N ARG A 898 1.92 12.57 26.84
CA ARG A 898 1.83 13.26 25.54
C ARG A 898 2.12 12.30 24.38
N PRO A 899 1.27 11.29 24.14
CA PRO A 899 1.58 10.18 23.25
C PRO A 899 1.76 10.59 21.78
N ASP A 900 1.00 11.58 21.28
CA ASP A 900 1.16 12.13 19.93
C ASP A 900 2.55 12.73 19.70
N ALA A 901 3.00 13.58 20.64
CA ALA A 901 4.34 14.16 20.57
C ALA A 901 5.42 13.09 20.73
N ALA A 902 5.24 12.13 21.65
CA ALA A 902 6.16 11.01 21.82
C ALA A 902 6.33 10.19 20.53
N TYR A 903 5.21 9.88 19.84
CA TYR A 903 5.21 9.17 18.56
C TYR A 903 6.04 9.90 17.50
N MET A 904 5.91 11.23 17.39
CA MET A 904 6.73 12.04 16.47
C MET A 904 8.22 12.04 16.82
N TYR A 905 8.59 12.17 18.09
CA TYR A 905 10.01 12.15 18.52
C TYR A 905 10.66 10.76 18.33
N VAL A 906 9.92 9.68 18.62
CA VAL A 906 10.38 8.30 18.43
C VAL A 906 10.49 7.96 16.94
N ALA A 907 9.53 8.38 16.10
CA ALA A 907 9.61 8.21 14.66
C ALA A 907 10.81 8.98 14.06
N ALA A 908 11.08 10.20 14.50
CA ALA A 908 12.26 10.96 14.11
C ALA A 908 13.57 10.25 14.51
N ALA A 909 13.65 9.72 15.74
CA ALA A 909 14.79 8.92 16.20
C ALA A 909 14.99 7.66 15.35
N MET A 910 13.91 6.97 14.97
CA MET A 910 13.96 5.80 14.08
C MET A 910 14.40 6.17 12.67
N HIS A 911 13.85 7.23 12.06
CA HIS A 911 14.27 7.71 10.73
C HIS A 911 15.75 8.09 10.70
N ILE A 912 16.23 8.82 11.71
CA ILE A 912 17.66 9.15 11.81
C ILE A 912 18.50 7.86 11.97
N SER A 913 18.03 6.88 12.74
CA SER A 913 18.70 5.57 12.85
C SER A 913 18.75 4.80 11.53
N ILE A 914 17.70 4.90 10.72
CA ILE A 914 17.65 4.33 9.37
C ILE A 914 18.68 5.01 8.46
N MET A 915 18.72 6.35 8.47
CA MET A 915 19.70 7.16 7.71
C MET A 915 21.14 6.86 8.11
N LEU A 916 21.41 6.61 9.39
CA LEU A 916 22.73 6.21 9.91
C LEU A 916 23.07 4.73 9.63
N GLY A 917 22.21 3.98 8.92
CA GLY A 917 22.42 2.57 8.61
C GLY A 917 22.32 1.62 9.80
N ALA A 918 21.84 2.08 10.97
CA ALA A 918 21.79 1.28 12.19
C ALA A 918 20.95 0.02 12.01
N HIS A 919 19.80 0.13 11.33
CA HIS A 919 18.93 -0.99 10.96
C HIS A 919 19.61 -2.11 10.13
N ARG A 920 20.79 -1.85 9.52
CA ARG A 920 21.62 -2.79 8.76
C ARG A 920 22.95 -3.15 9.44
N GLY A 921 23.14 -2.81 10.71
CA GLY A 921 24.36 -3.15 11.44
C GLY A 921 25.54 -2.19 11.29
N TRP A 922 25.34 -0.97 10.77
CA TRP A 922 26.41 0.03 10.59
C TRP A 922 26.75 0.81 11.88
N VAL A 923 26.55 0.18 13.04
CA VAL A 923 26.74 0.75 14.38
C VAL A 923 27.41 -0.26 15.31
N ASP A 924 28.11 0.24 16.32
CA ASP A 924 28.68 -0.58 17.39
C ASP A 924 27.59 -1.12 18.33
N GLU A 925 27.99 -1.86 19.39
CA GLU A 925 27.01 -2.39 20.36
C GLU A 925 26.26 -1.26 21.08
N ARG A 926 26.89 -0.11 21.35
CA ARG A 926 26.21 1.06 21.95
C ARG A 926 25.08 1.55 21.03
N GLY A 927 25.36 1.79 19.76
CA GLY A 927 24.36 2.22 18.78
C GLY A 927 23.31 1.16 18.45
N LYS A 928 23.68 -0.13 18.44
CA LYS A 928 22.74 -1.25 18.31
C LYS A 928 21.71 -1.24 19.44
N ARG A 929 22.14 -1.06 20.69
CA ARG A 929 21.24 -1.04 21.84
C ARG A 929 20.37 0.22 21.90
N VAL A 930 20.87 1.36 21.43
CA VAL A 930 20.05 2.57 21.21
C VAL A 930 18.96 2.29 20.17
N PHE A 931 19.31 1.74 19.00
CA PHE A 931 18.33 1.36 17.97
C PHE A 931 17.24 0.43 18.52
N TRP A 932 17.63 -0.63 19.23
CA TRP A 932 16.67 -1.59 19.79
C TRP A 932 15.79 -1.01 20.91
N SER A 933 16.26 0.04 21.59
CA SER A 933 15.45 0.78 22.57
C SER A 933 14.43 1.70 21.88
N VAL A 934 14.82 2.39 20.80
CA VAL A 934 13.89 3.16 19.95
C VAL A 934 12.85 2.23 19.31
N TYR A 935 13.26 1.06 18.82
CA TYR A 935 12.37 0.02 18.31
C TYR A 935 11.33 -0.42 19.34
N ALA A 936 11.73 -0.67 20.60
CA ALA A 936 10.80 -1.07 21.66
C ALA A 936 9.81 0.07 22.02
N LEU A 937 10.22 1.34 21.91
CA LEU A 937 9.32 2.49 22.07
C LEU A 937 8.35 2.65 20.89
N ASP A 938 8.84 2.50 19.66
CA ASP A 938 8.04 2.57 18.43
C ASP A 938 6.93 1.51 18.43
N ARG A 939 7.28 0.25 18.71
CA ARG A 939 6.32 -0.86 18.87
C ARG A 939 5.34 -0.61 20.01
N TRP A 940 5.81 -0.08 21.15
CA TRP A 940 4.95 0.22 22.29
C TRP A 940 3.91 1.32 21.97
N LEU A 941 4.34 2.44 21.40
CA LEU A 941 3.44 3.55 21.01
C LEU A 941 2.46 3.13 19.90
N SER A 942 2.93 2.34 18.93
CA SER A 942 2.10 1.77 17.87
C SER A 942 0.97 0.90 18.46
N CYS A 943 1.29 0.01 19.39
CA CYS A 943 0.31 -0.83 20.08
C CYS A 943 -0.63 -0.02 20.99
N LEU A 944 -0.12 0.98 21.70
CA LEU A 944 -0.87 1.85 22.61
C LEU A 944 -1.91 2.70 21.86
N MET A 945 -1.56 3.22 20.68
CA MET A 945 -2.38 4.15 19.90
C MET A 945 -3.14 3.47 18.74
N GLY A 946 -2.86 2.21 18.43
CA GLY A 946 -3.37 1.54 17.23
C GLY A 946 -2.88 2.16 15.93
N ARG A 947 -1.65 2.68 15.92
CA ARG A 947 -1.03 3.29 14.73
C ARG A 947 0.01 2.35 14.12
N PRO A 948 0.27 2.43 12.80
CA PRO A 948 1.37 1.70 12.20
C PRO A 948 2.72 2.10 12.83
N PRO A 949 3.66 1.15 12.97
CA PRO A 949 5.01 1.46 13.39
C PRO A 949 5.87 2.07 12.28
N THR A 950 6.97 2.71 12.67
CA THR A 950 7.85 3.46 11.77
C THR A 950 8.66 2.58 10.81
N ILE A 951 8.95 1.33 11.18
CA ILE A 951 9.71 0.37 10.37
C ILE A 951 9.15 -1.06 10.53
N THR A 952 9.05 -1.83 9.44
CA THR A 952 8.66 -3.25 9.49
C THR A 952 9.83 -4.14 9.95
N ASP A 953 9.53 -5.31 10.52
CA ASP A 953 10.59 -6.22 10.99
C ASP A 953 11.48 -6.73 9.83
N ASP A 954 10.89 -6.97 8.66
CA ASP A 954 11.60 -7.45 7.46
C ASP A 954 12.66 -6.46 6.93
N ALA A 955 12.53 -5.17 7.28
CA ALA A 955 13.51 -4.15 6.92
C ALA A 955 14.75 -4.14 7.84
N ILE A 956 14.73 -4.88 8.97
CA ILE A 956 15.79 -4.85 9.99
C ILE A 956 16.73 -6.04 9.83
N GLN A 957 17.96 -5.78 9.40
CA GLN A 957 19.05 -6.77 9.31
C GLN A 957 20.02 -6.71 10.50
N LEU A 958 19.82 -5.78 11.42
CA LEU A 958 20.61 -5.63 12.65
C LEU A 958 20.46 -6.88 13.55
N PRO A 959 21.55 -7.49 14.03
CA PRO A 959 21.46 -8.56 15.02
C PRO A 959 20.90 -8.07 16.37
N LEU A 960 20.33 -9.00 17.15
CA LEU A 960 19.89 -8.72 18.52
C LEU A 960 21.05 -8.24 19.43
N PRO A 961 20.75 -7.51 20.52
CA PRO A 961 21.76 -7.06 21.50
C PRO A 961 22.63 -8.21 22.02
N ALA A 962 23.92 -7.95 22.21
CA ALA A 962 24.92 -8.91 22.66
C ALA A 962 25.71 -8.38 23.86
N ASP A 963 26.24 -9.29 24.68
CA ASP A 963 27.07 -8.91 25.83
C ASP A 963 28.40 -8.32 25.32
N ALA A 964 28.82 -7.19 25.90
CA ALA A 964 30.01 -6.46 25.48
C ALA A 964 30.76 -5.91 26.71
N PRO A 965 32.11 -5.75 26.63
CA PRO A 965 32.89 -5.17 27.71
C PRO A 965 32.38 -3.77 28.09
N SER A 966 32.42 -3.42 29.37
CA SER A 966 31.94 -2.14 29.91
C SER A 966 30.48 -1.79 29.63
N MET A 967 29.64 -2.78 29.29
CA MET A 967 28.20 -2.60 29.14
C MET A 967 27.42 -3.56 30.07
N PRO A 968 26.18 -3.22 30.46
CA PRO A 968 25.29 -4.14 31.17
C PRO A 968 25.01 -5.43 30.38
N PRO A 969 24.56 -6.51 31.03
CA PRO A 969 24.03 -7.69 30.36
C PRO A 969 22.98 -7.34 29.29
N ALA A 970 23.04 -7.96 28.13
CA ALA A 970 22.19 -7.63 26.98
C ALA A 970 20.82 -8.32 27.00
N PHE A 971 20.65 -9.35 27.82
CA PHE A 971 19.53 -10.28 27.68
C PHE A 971 18.18 -9.71 28.15
N GLY A 972 18.15 -8.75 29.08
CA GLY A 972 16.92 -8.03 29.43
C GLY A 972 16.37 -7.23 28.24
N LEU A 973 17.21 -6.40 27.61
CA LEU A 973 16.84 -5.67 26.38
C LEU A 973 16.50 -6.64 25.23
N ARG A 974 17.23 -7.76 25.08
CA ARG A 974 16.93 -8.78 24.06
C ARG A 974 15.52 -9.36 24.23
N ALA A 975 15.18 -9.81 25.44
CA ALA A 975 13.85 -10.33 25.74
C ALA A 975 12.76 -9.28 25.53
N HIS A 976 13.05 -8.00 25.78
CA HIS A 976 12.12 -6.90 25.51
C HIS A 976 11.91 -6.63 24.01
N VAL A 977 12.95 -6.74 23.18
CA VAL A 977 12.85 -6.67 21.71
C VAL A 977 12.00 -7.81 21.17
N GLU A 978 12.23 -9.04 21.65
CA GLU A 978 11.45 -10.22 21.27
C GLU A 978 9.97 -10.04 21.62
N LEU A 979 9.66 -9.58 22.84
CA LEU A 979 8.29 -9.25 23.26
C LEU A 979 7.67 -8.11 22.43
N SER A 980 8.49 -7.13 22.01
CA SER A 980 8.05 -6.02 21.15
C SER A 980 7.75 -6.45 19.71
N ARG A 981 8.38 -7.52 19.20
CA ARG A 981 7.97 -8.17 17.94
C ARG A 981 6.59 -8.84 18.06
N ILE A 982 6.35 -9.55 19.17
CA ILE A 982 5.03 -10.14 19.44
C ILE A 982 3.95 -9.06 19.53
N SER A 983 4.26 -7.90 20.12
CA SER A 983 3.36 -6.74 20.10
C SER A 983 2.99 -6.29 18.68
N GLY A 984 3.95 -6.32 17.73
CA GLY A 984 3.69 -6.05 16.32
C GLY A 984 2.79 -7.10 15.67
N HIS A 985 2.97 -8.39 16.01
CA HIS A 985 2.11 -9.47 15.53
C HIS A 985 0.66 -9.32 16.02
N VAL A 986 0.45 -8.97 17.31
CA VAL A 986 -0.89 -8.74 17.88
C VAL A 986 -1.59 -7.59 17.16
N VAL A 987 -0.90 -6.46 16.96
CA VAL A 987 -1.45 -5.32 16.18
C VAL A 987 -1.80 -5.76 14.76
N GLY A 988 -0.88 -6.43 14.06
CA GLY A 988 -1.00 -6.75 12.64
C GLY A 988 -1.96 -7.89 12.28
N ASN A 989 -2.30 -8.79 13.22
CA ASN A 989 -3.10 -10.00 12.91
C ASN A 989 -4.36 -10.15 13.77
N THR A 990 -4.38 -9.65 15.01
CA THR A 990 -5.57 -9.76 15.88
C THR A 990 -6.59 -8.66 15.59
N TYR A 991 -6.14 -7.50 15.12
CA TYR A 991 -6.97 -6.30 14.92
C TYR A 991 -7.03 -5.82 13.46
N HIS A 992 -5.93 -5.90 12.71
CA HIS A 992 -6.02 -5.62 11.27
C HIS A 992 -6.62 -6.83 10.55
N GLY A 993 -7.90 -6.73 10.17
CA GLY A 993 -8.57 -7.76 9.38
C GLY A 993 -7.83 -8.06 8.08
N ALA A 994 -7.49 -9.34 7.87
CA ALA A 994 -6.81 -9.81 6.67
C ALA A 994 -7.61 -9.48 5.39
N LYS A 995 -7.25 -8.38 4.71
CA LYS A 995 -7.79 -8.00 3.41
C LYS A 995 -7.16 -8.84 2.29
N GLY A 996 -7.58 -10.10 2.19
CA GLY A 996 -7.24 -10.98 1.08
C GLY A 996 -7.33 -12.46 1.43
N GLY A 997 -8.38 -13.13 0.95
CA GLY A 997 -8.51 -14.59 1.08
C GLY A 997 -9.96 -15.08 1.19
N ALA A 998 -10.67 -15.16 0.06
CA ALA A 998 -11.89 -15.97 -0.01
C ALA A 998 -11.50 -17.45 -0.04
N GLY A 999 -11.31 -18.02 1.14
CA GLY A 999 -10.93 -19.42 1.38
C GLY A 999 -11.29 -19.80 2.82
N ILE A 1000 -11.62 -21.07 3.03
CA ILE A 1000 -12.33 -21.57 4.22
C ILE A 1000 -11.51 -21.43 5.53
N ASP A 1001 -10.21 -21.14 5.42
CA ASP A 1001 -9.29 -21.03 6.56
C ASP A 1001 -9.25 -19.63 7.24
N ALA A 1002 -9.96 -18.63 6.70
CA ALA A 1002 -10.03 -17.27 7.29
C ALA A 1002 -10.59 -17.24 8.72
N ALA A 1003 -11.26 -18.33 9.14
CA ALA A 1003 -11.70 -18.61 10.50
C ALA A 1003 -10.56 -18.63 11.54
N GLY A 1004 -9.39 -19.20 11.20
CA GLY A 1004 -8.26 -19.31 12.13
C GLY A 1004 -7.49 -18.00 12.31
N ALA A 1005 -7.52 -17.12 11.32
CA ALA A 1005 -6.68 -15.91 11.28
C ALA A 1005 -7.07 -14.81 12.29
N ARG A 1006 -8.23 -14.94 12.97
CA ARG A 1006 -8.71 -13.97 13.97
C ARG A 1006 -8.67 -14.49 15.41
N GLN A 1007 -8.18 -15.71 15.64
CA GLN A 1007 -8.12 -16.30 16.98
C GLN A 1007 -6.83 -15.85 17.73
N PRO A 1008 -6.91 -15.54 19.04
CA PRO A 1008 -5.74 -15.09 19.80
C PRO A 1008 -4.72 -16.21 20.08
N ASP A 1009 -5.06 -17.46 19.81
CA ASP A 1009 -4.25 -18.65 20.08
C ASP A 1009 -2.80 -18.54 19.58
N ASN A 1010 -2.56 -17.99 18.39
CA ASN A 1010 -1.19 -17.79 17.88
C ASN A 1010 -0.40 -16.76 18.71
N ALA A 1011 -1.03 -15.63 19.06
CA ALA A 1011 -0.41 -14.63 19.92
C ALA A 1011 -0.17 -15.15 21.34
N ILE A 1012 -1.12 -15.91 21.91
CA ILE A 1012 -0.98 -16.58 23.21
C ILE A 1012 0.19 -17.57 23.15
N TRP A 1013 0.25 -18.42 22.12
CA TRP A 1013 1.34 -19.38 21.93
C TRP A 1013 2.70 -18.70 21.81
N MET A 1014 2.82 -17.64 20.99
CA MET A 1014 4.06 -16.86 20.86
C MET A 1014 4.52 -16.27 22.21
N LEU A 1015 3.56 -15.78 23.02
CA LEU A 1015 3.82 -15.28 24.36
C LEU A 1015 4.32 -16.42 25.28
N GLU A 1016 3.62 -17.56 25.34
CA GLU A 1016 4.03 -18.72 26.15
C GLU A 1016 5.41 -19.25 25.76
N GLN A 1017 5.72 -19.34 24.47
CA GLN A 1017 7.06 -19.70 23.98
C GLN A 1017 8.10 -18.71 24.49
N TRP A 1018 7.86 -17.40 24.33
CA TRP A 1018 8.74 -16.36 24.86
C TRP A 1018 8.98 -16.53 26.37
N GLN A 1019 7.92 -16.72 27.16
CA GLN A 1019 8.03 -16.89 28.62
C GLN A 1019 8.85 -18.13 29.00
N SER A 1020 8.65 -19.25 28.30
CA SER A 1020 9.41 -20.50 28.53
C SER A 1020 10.90 -20.37 28.16
N SER A 1021 11.20 -19.59 27.11
CA SER A 1021 12.55 -19.38 26.60
C SER A 1021 13.41 -18.43 27.45
N LEU A 1022 12.80 -17.66 28.37
CA LEU A 1022 13.52 -16.70 29.21
C LEU A 1022 14.68 -17.34 29.98
N PRO A 1023 15.86 -16.70 30.06
CA PRO A 1023 16.96 -17.16 30.90
C PRO A 1023 16.59 -17.05 32.40
N PRO A 1024 17.23 -17.83 33.30
CA PRO A 1024 16.87 -17.85 34.73
C PRO A 1024 16.83 -16.49 35.42
N ALA A 1025 17.70 -15.55 35.02
CA ALA A 1025 17.76 -14.20 35.55
C ALA A 1025 16.57 -13.29 35.18
N LEU A 1026 15.75 -13.67 34.18
CA LEU A 1026 14.52 -12.98 33.79
C LEU A 1026 13.24 -13.75 34.19
N ARG A 1027 13.35 -14.92 34.82
CA ARG A 1027 12.19 -15.67 35.30
C ARG A 1027 11.69 -15.09 36.62
N LEU A 1028 10.38 -15.07 36.81
CA LEU A 1028 9.78 -14.83 38.12
C LEU A 1028 10.12 -16.02 39.04
N SER A 1029 10.30 -15.74 40.33
CA SER A 1029 10.52 -16.79 41.33
C SER A 1029 9.21 -17.54 41.66
N ALA A 1030 9.27 -18.59 42.47
CA ALA A 1030 8.13 -19.48 42.75
C ALA A 1030 6.91 -18.77 43.37
N ASN A 1031 7.07 -17.55 43.92
CA ASN A 1031 5.97 -16.73 44.44
C ASN A 1031 5.38 -15.75 43.39
N GLY A 1032 5.76 -15.87 42.12
CA GLY A 1032 5.32 -15.00 41.02
C GLY A 1032 5.96 -13.61 40.98
N LEU A 1033 7.04 -13.36 41.72
CA LEU A 1033 7.69 -12.05 41.85
C LEU A 1033 9.19 -12.08 41.50
N SER A 1034 9.76 -10.91 41.24
CA SER A 1034 11.21 -10.69 41.09
C SER A 1034 11.64 -9.40 41.80
N ASN A 1035 12.79 -9.45 42.48
CA ASN A 1035 13.40 -8.27 43.09
C ASN A 1035 14.10 -7.34 42.08
N ASP A 1036 14.19 -7.76 40.81
CA ASP A 1036 14.65 -6.92 39.69
C ASP A 1036 13.44 -6.15 39.11
N PRO A 1037 13.37 -4.82 39.24
CA PRO A 1037 12.21 -4.06 38.78
C PRO A 1037 12.03 -4.04 37.26
N ALA A 1038 13.08 -4.32 36.48
CA ALA A 1038 13.01 -4.42 35.03
C ALA A 1038 12.35 -5.74 34.61
N VAL A 1039 12.66 -6.83 35.33
CA VAL A 1039 11.97 -8.12 35.17
C VAL A 1039 10.47 -7.97 35.50
N CYS A 1040 10.12 -7.26 36.58
CA CYS A 1040 8.70 -6.98 36.87
C CYS A 1040 8.01 -6.27 35.71
N MET A 1041 8.61 -5.21 35.14
CA MET A 1041 8.02 -4.44 34.05
C MET A 1041 7.92 -5.25 32.75
N LEU A 1042 8.89 -6.13 32.49
CA LEU A 1042 8.90 -7.07 31.35
C LEU A 1042 7.74 -8.09 31.45
N HIS A 1043 7.52 -8.69 32.63
CA HIS A 1043 6.37 -9.58 32.83
C HIS A 1043 5.03 -8.83 32.88
N MET A 1044 5.02 -7.55 33.28
CA MET A 1044 3.81 -6.73 33.15
C MET A 1044 3.43 -6.45 31.69
N ARG A 1045 4.43 -6.21 30.83
CA ARG A 1045 4.23 -6.11 29.36
C ARG A 1045 3.69 -7.40 28.76
N TYR A 1046 4.23 -8.54 29.19
CA TYR A 1046 3.73 -9.86 28.79
C TYR A 1046 2.23 -10.04 29.10
N ASN A 1047 1.84 -9.79 30.35
CA ASN A 1047 0.44 -9.86 30.76
C ASN A 1047 -0.43 -8.84 30.02
N GLN A 1048 0.09 -7.63 29.75
CA GLN A 1048 -0.63 -6.64 28.94
C GLN A 1048 -0.88 -7.15 27.51
N LEU A 1049 0.08 -7.83 26.88
CA LEU A 1049 -0.12 -8.38 25.54
C LEU A 1049 -1.13 -9.53 25.53
N LEU A 1050 -1.21 -10.35 26.58
CA LEU A 1050 -2.31 -11.30 26.75
C LEU A 1050 -3.66 -10.58 26.85
N ILE A 1051 -3.76 -9.52 27.67
CA ILE A 1051 -4.98 -8.71 27.80
C ILE A 1051 -5.37 -8.12 26.44
N VAL A 1052 -4.42 -7.53 25.70
CA VAL A 1052 -4.68 -6.92 24.38
C VAL A 1052 -5.06 -7.96 23.34
N ALA A 1053 -4.40 -9.12 23.28
CA ALA A 1053 -4.75 -10.17 22.32
C ALA A 1053 -6.15 -10.77 22.58
N ILE A 1054 -6.55 -10.94 23.84
CA ILE A 1054 -7.82 -11.58 24.22
C ILE A 1054 -8.98 -10.57 24.31
N ARG A 1055 -8.70 -9.27 24.38
CA ARG A 1055 -9.70 -8.19 24.55
C ARG A 1055 -10.92 -8.28 23.61
N PRO A 1056 -10.82 -8.62 22.31
CA PRO A 1056 -12.00 -8.75 21.45
C PRO A 1056 -12.96 -9.85 21.91
N LEU A 1057 -12.43 -11.04 22.24
CA LEU A 1057 -13.22 -12.14 22.81
C LEU A 1057 -13.81 -11.76 24.18
N PHE A 1058 -13.03 -11.05 24.99
CA PHE A 1058 -13.47 -10.56 26.30
C PHE A 1058 -14.64 -9.57 26.18
N PHE A 1059 -14.63 -8.69 25.18
CA PHE A 1059 -15.72 -7.75 24.91
C PHE A 1059 -17.00 -8.46 24.44
N SER A 1060 -16.88 -9.42 23.52
CA SER A 1060 -18.01 -10.24 23.06
C SER A 1060 -18.67 -11.00 24.23
N ALA A 1061 -17.86 -11.58 25.12
CA ALA A 1061 -18.37 -12.24 26.33
C ALA A 1061 -19.08 -11.27 27.30
N VAL A 1062 -18.64 -10.00 27.38
CA VAL A 1062 -19.34 -8.95 28.14
C VAL A 1062 -20.68 -8.60 27.48
N LYS A 1063 -20.74 -8.37 26.16
CA LYS A 1063 -22.00 -8.11 25.44
C LYS A 1063 -23.04 -9.20 25.72
N ARG A 1064 -22.66 -10.47 25.51
CA ARG A 1064 -23.53 -11.64 25.76
C ARG A 1064 -24.04 -11.68 27.20
N ALA A 1065 -23.13 -11.54 28.17
CA ALA A 1065 -23.48 -11.60 29.58
C ALA A 1065 -24.36 -10.43 30.05
N VAL A 1066 -24.37 -9.30 29.32
CA VAL A 1066 -25.32 -8.20 29.55
C VAL A 1066 -26.68 -8.52 28.92
N ALA A 1067 -26.73 -8.98 27.67
CA ALA A 1067 -27.97 -9.36 27.00
C ALA A 1067 -28.73 -10.46 27.76
N GLU A 1068 -28.05 -11.53 28.17
CA GLU A 1068 -28.62 -12.65 28.96
C GLU A 1068 -29.26 -12.20 30.28
N ARG A 1069 -28.81 -11.08 30.88
CA ARG A 1069 -29.37 -10.54 32.12
C ARG A 1069 -30.59 -9.64 31.90
N LEU A 1070 -30.75 -9.08 30.71
CA LEU A 1070 -31.87 -8.20 30.35
C LEU A 1070 -33.06 -8.97 29.77
N MET A 1071 -32.80 -10.09 29.10
CA MET A 1071 -33.84 -10.89 28.42
C MET A 1071 -34.57 -11.83 29.40
N ALA A 1072 -35.90 -11.70 29.47
CA ALA A 1072 -36.74 -12.46 30.42
C ALA A 1072 -36.89 -13.96 30.10
N GLN A 1073 -36.55 -14.39 28.88
CA GLN A 1073 -36.40 -15.79 28.50
C GLN A 1073 -35.16 -15.92 27.60
N PRO A 1074 -34.16 -16.75 27.95
CA PRO A 1074 -33.02 -16.99 27.07
C PRO A 1074 -33.49 -17.76 25.82
N PRO A 1075 -32.95 -17.46 24.62
CA PRO A 1075 -33.30 -18.19 23.40
C PRO A 1075 -32.96 -19.69 23.52
N PRO A 1076 -33.70 -20.59 22.84
CA PRO A 1076 -33.62 -22.06 23.01
C PRO A 1076 -32.31 -22.70 22.52
N SER A 1077 -31.29 -21.90 22.23
CA SER A 1077 -29.95 -22.31 21.82
C SER A 1077 -28.88 -21.41 22.45
N SER A 1078 -28.98 -21.14 23.76
CA SER A 1078 -27.92 -20.50 24.54
C SER A 1078 -26.68 -21.42 24.60
N ALA A 1079 -25.85 -21.35 23.55
CA ALA A 1079 -24.61 -22.09 23.48
C ALA A 1079 -23.69 -21.62 24.61
N THR A 1080 -23.51 -22.48 25.62
CA THR A 1080 -22.51 -22.29 26.66
C THR A 1080 -21.15 -22.02 26.01
N ASN A 1081 -20.43 -21.00 26.50
CA ASN A 1081 -19.06 -20.70 26.05
C ASN A 1081 -18.25 -22.00 25.94
N SER A 1082 -17.57 -22.21 24.81
CA SER A 1082 -16.75 -23.41 24.65
C SER A 1082 -15.64 -23.45 25.72
N GLU A 1083 -15.21 -24.63 26.12
CA GLU A 1083 -14.20 -24.81 27.17
C GLU A 1083 -12.91 -24.01 26.87
N GLN A 1084 -12.53 -23.92 25.59
CA GLN A 1084 -11.44 -23.08 25.09
C GLN A 1084 -11.69 -21.58 25.27
N GLN A 1085 -12.89 -21.07 24.95
CA GLN A 1085 -13.25 -19.65 25.16
C GLN A 1085 -13.18 -19.27 26.65
N LEU A 1086 -13.71 -20.13 27.52
CA LEU A 1086 -13.63 -19.93 28.98
C LEU A 1086 -12.17 -19.93 29.46
N GLY A 1087 -11.32 -20.79 28.89
CA GLY A 1087 -9.87 -20.79 29.10
C GLY A 1087 -9.20 -19.46 28.73
N HIS A 1088 -9.52 -18.88 27.58
CA HIS A 1088 -8.98 -17.57 27.16
C HIS A 1088 -9.45 -16.43 28.09
N LEU A 1089 -10.73 -16.40 28.45
CA LEU A 1089 -11.26 -15.40 29.40
C LEU A 1089 -10.55 -15.48 30.76
N ARG A 1090 -10.35 -16.70 31.28
CA ARG A 1090 -9.58 -16.96 32.50
C ARG A 1090 -8.12 -16.52 32.38
N CYS A 1091 -7.46 -16.79 31.25
CA CYS A 1091 -6.09 -16.33 30.98
C CYS A 1091 -5.98 -14.80 31.05
N CYS A 1092 -6.91 -14.06 30.41
CA CYS A 1092 -6.96 -12.60 30.48
C CYS A 1092 -7.16 -12.08 31.91
N ILE A 1093 -8.05 -12.70 32.69
CA ILE A 1093 -8.31 -12.34 34.09
C ILE A 1093 -7.07 -12.60 34.98
N VAL A 1094 -6.39 -13.74 34.79
CA VAL A 1094 -5.16 -14.07 35.53
C VAL A 1094 -4.02 -13.12 35.14
N ALA A 1095 -3.90 -12.72 33.87
CA ALA A 1095 -2.94 -11.71 33.42
C ALA A 1095 -3.20 -10.35 34.08
N ALA A 1096 -4.46 -9.92 34.18
CA ALA A 1096 -4.85 -8.71 34.91
C ALA A 1096 -4.52 -8.80 36.42
N ALA A 1097 -4.81 -9.94 37.06
CA ALA A 1097 -4.45 -10.18 38.45
C ALA A 1097 -2.92 -10.11 38.68
N ARG A 1098 -2.13 -10.73 37.80
CA ARG A 1098 -0.66 -10.68 37.83
C ARG A 1098 -0.11 -9.27 37.64
N ASN A 1099 -0.73 -8.44 36.77
CA ASN A 1099 -0.35 -7.04 36.63
C ASN A 1099 -0.54 -6.24 37.92
N MET A 1100 -1.66 -6.44 38.64
CA MET A 1100 -1.86 -5.82 39.96
C MET A 1100 -0.80 -6.27 40.97
N ARG A 1101 -0.52 -7.58 41.02
CA ARG A 1101 0.45 -8.19 41.93
C ARG A 1101 1.88 -7.67 41.69
N LEU A 1102 2.33 -7.65 40.43
CA LEU A 1102 3.65 -7.14 40.02
C LEU A 1102 3.76 -5.62 40.25
N ALA A 1103 2.71 -4.84 39.97
CA ALA A 1103 2.71 -3.40 40.24
C ALA A 1103 2.87 -3.09 41.74
N ARG A 1104 2.05 -3.72 42.59
CA ARG A 1104 2.14 -3.61 44.06
C ARG A 1104 3.54 -3.92 44.55
N HIS A 1105 4.15 -5.00 44.07
CA HIS A 1105 5.52 -5.36 44.44
C HIS A 1105 6.55 -4.35 43.94
N SER A 1106 6.47 -3.90 42.67
CA SER A 1106 7.43 -2.98 42.07
C SER A 1106 7.51 -1.61 42.75
N ILE A 1107 6.41 -1.16 43.39
CA ILE A 1107 6.37 0.06 44.22
C ILE A 1107 7.09 -0.11 45.56
N THR A 1108 7.15 -1.33 46.11
CA THR A 1108 7.85 -1.63 47.38
C THR A 1108 9.34 -1.90 47.21
N LEU A 1109 9.82 -2.08 45.98
CA LEU A 1109 11.22 -2.39 45.71
C LEU A 1109 12.11 -1.15 45.89
N ASN A 1110 12.91 -1.18 46.96
CA ASN A 1110 14.02 -0.28 47.26
C ASN A 1110 13.60 1.19 47.52
N GLY A 1111 12.61 1.36 48.41
CA GLY A 1111 11.99 2.63 48.72
C GLY A 1111 10.64 2.78 48.02
N HIS A 1112 9.87 3.80 48.39
CA HIS A 1112 8.57 4.07 47.74
C HIS A 1112 8.82 4.57 46.31
N ARG A 1113 8.63 3.69 45.32
CA ARG A 1113 8.84 4.01 43.90
C ARG A 1113 7.53 4.32 43.19
N LYS A 1114 7.46 5.44 42.48
CA LYS A 1114 6.35 5.77 41.56
C LYS A 1114 6.29 4.76 40.41
N LEU A 1115 5.09 4.37 39.96
CA LEU A 1115 4.95 3.60 38.72
C LEU A 1115 5.22 4.50 37.51
N LEU A 1116 6.04 4.00 36.59
CA LEU A 1116 6.18 4.53 35.23
C LEU A 1116 4.81 4.57 34.53
N HIS A 1117 4.63 5.45 33.56
CA HIS A 1117 3.39 5.60 32.79
C HIS A 1117 2.95 4.27 32.16
N ALA A 1118 3.88 3.47 31.61
CA ALA A 1118 3.58 2.13 31.12
C ALA A 1118 2.95 1.23 32.21
N GLY A 1119 3.50 1.26 33.43
CA GLY A 1119 2.98 0.53 34.59
C GLY A 1119 1.59 1.00 35.02
N LEU A 1120 1.34 2.31 34.98
CA LEU A 1120 0.00 2.89 35.20
C LEU A 1120 -0.99 2.38 34.15
N HIS A 1121 -0.65 2.47 32.86
CA HIS A 1121 -1.48 1.97 31.77
C HIS A 1121 -1.81 0.46 31.91
N PHE A 1122 -0.84 -0.36 32.34
CA PHE A 1122 -1.08 -1.79 32.59
C PHE A 1122 -2.06 -2.06 33.74
N ILE A 1123 -1.96 -1.34 34.87
CA ILE A 1123 -2.92 -1.51 35.97
C ILE A 1123 -4.29 -0.91 35.65
N PHE A 1124 -4.37 0.12 34.80
CA PHE A 1124 -5.63 0.64 34.29
C PHE A 1124 -6.40 -0.43 33.48
N ASN A 1125 -5.75 -1.00 32.46
CA ASN A 1125 -6.34 -2.07 31.65
C ASN A 1125 -6.72 -3.29 32.51
N ALA A 1126 -5.85 -3.68 33.45
CA ALA A 1126 -6.15 -4.75 34.39
C ALA A 1126 -7.36 -4.43 35.29
N ALA A 1127 -7.51 -3.19 35.76
CA ALA A 1127 -8.68 -2.79 36.56
C ALA A 1127 -9.98 -2.88 35.76
N VAL A 1128 -9.98 -2.46 34.49
CA VAL A 1128 -11.14 -2.60 33.60
C VAL A 1128 -11.53 -4.07 33.44
N CYS A 1129 -10.58 -4.97 33.17
CA CYS A 1129 -10.83 -6.42 33.10
C CYS A 1129 -11.37 -6.99 34.42
N LEU A 1130 -10.83 -6.57 35.58
CA LEU A 1130 -11.27 -7.03 36.90
C LEU A 1130 -12.66 -6.50 37.31
N ILE A 1131 -13.07 -5.32 36.83
CA ILE A 1131 -14.44 -4.81 36.99
C ILE A 1131 -15.39 -5.65 36.12
N LEU A 1132 -15.09 -5.77 34.82
CA LEU A 1132 -15.94 -6.47 33.85
C LEU A 1132 -16.07 -7.99 34.11
N ARG A 1133 -15.07 -8.61 34.77
CA ARG A 1133 -15.14 -10.00 35.27
C ARG A 1133 -16.47 -10.32 35.96
N ARG A 1134 -17.04 -9.36 36.71
CA ARG A 1134 -18.28 -9.54 37.48
C ARG A 1134 -19.51 -9.84 36.60
N LEU A 1135 -19.45 -9.50 35.32
CA LEU A 1135 -20.49 -9.84 34.34
C LEU A 1135 -20.26 -11.25 33.77
N VAL A 1136 -19.01 -11.58 33.42
CA VAL A 1136 -18.66 -12.75 32.60
C VAL A 1136 -18.48 -14.06 33.40
N VAL A 1137 -18.19 -13.97 34.70
CA VAL A 1137 -17.93 -15.14 35.57
C VAL A 1137 -19.09 -15.35 36.55
N ALA A 1138 -19.59 -16.59 36.65
CA ALA A 1138 -20.73 -16.93 37.50
C ALA A 1138 -20.37 -16.95 39.00
N PRO A 1139 -21.31 -16.60 39.91
CA PRO A 1139 -21.08 -16.70 41.35
C PRO A 1139 -21.02 -18.16 41.79
N GLY A 1140 -19.84 -18.64 42.21
CA GLY A 1140 -19.66 -19.98 42.78
C GLY A 1140 -18.58 -20.84 42.11
N GLU A 1141 -17.99 -20.42 40.99
CA GLU A 1141 -16.81 -21.08 40.42
C GLU A 1141 -15.61 -21.01 41.38
N GLN A 1142 -14.75 -22.03 41.38
CA GLN A 1142 -13.58 -22.09 42.25
C GLN A 1142 -12.62 -20.92 41.99
N GLU A 1143 -12.47 -20.03 42.97
CA GLU A 1143 -11.52 -18.93 42.87
C GLU A 1143 -10.08 -19.43 42.78
N ASP A 1144 -9.44 -19.13 41.65
CA ASP A 1144 -8.00 -19.29 41.43
C ASP A 1144 -7.19 -18.67 42.57
N GLU A 1145 -6.13 -19.38 42.97
CA GLU A 1145 -5.21 -18.95 44.03
C GLU A 1145 -4.60 -17.56 43.73
N GLU A 1146 -4.29 -17.27 42.47
CA GLU A 1146 -3.79 -15.97 42.02
C GLU A 1146 -4.80 -14.84 42.25
N LEU A 1147 -6.11 -15.09 42.14
CA LEU A 1147 -7.14 -14.06 42.31
C LEU A 1147 -7.40 -13.71 43.79
N ARG A 1148 -7.25 -14.68 44.71
CA ARG A 1148 -7.38 -14.44 46.16
C ARG A 1148 -6.39 -13.38 46.67
N HIS A 1149 -5.24 -13.24 46.02
CA HIS A 1149 -4.20 -12.28 46.36
C HIS A 1149 -4.42 -10.86 45.80
N VAL A 1150 -5.47 -10.63 45.02
CA VAL A 1150 -5.74 -9.35 44.31
C VAL A 1150 -6.96 -8.60 44.89
N GLN A 1151 -7.36 -8.94 46.12
CA GLN A 1151 -8.34 -8.15 46.87
C GLN A 1151 -7.91 -6.67 46.95
N GLY A 1152 -8.87 -5.75 46.75
CA GLY A 1152 -8.61 -4.31 46.67
C GLY A 1152 -7.86 -3.86 45.39
N GLY A 1153 -7.81 -4.69 44.33
CA GLY A 1153 -7.00 -4.43 43.13
C GLY A 1153 -7.44 -3.19 42.34
N VAL A 1154 -8.75 -2.96 42.24
CA VAL A 1154 -9.33 -1.81 41.52
C VAL A 1154 -9.10 -0.51 42.32
N GLU A 1155 -9.29 -0.58 43.63
CA GLU A 1155 -9.06 0.51 44.58
C GLU A 1155 -7.59 0.94 44.58
N PHE A 1156 -6.67 -0.02 44.54
CA PHE A 1156 -5.23 0.23 44.38
C PHE A 1156 -4.91 0.94 43.06
N ALA A 1157 -5.52 0.54 41.94
CA ALA A 1157 -5.31 1.22 40.67
C ALA A 1157 -5.83 2.67 40.70
N ILE A 1158 -7.04 2.89 41.24
CA ILE A 1158 -7.62 4.23 41.47
C ILE A 1158 -6.69 5.10 42.35
N GLU A 1159 -6.13 4.54 43.42
CA GLU A 1159 -5.20 5.25 44.31
C GLU A 1159 -3.94 5.71 43.56
N LYS A 1160 -3.29 4.82 42.80
CA LYS A 1160 -2.05 5.15 42.06
C LYS A 1160 -2.30 6.13 40.91
N MET A 1161 -3.47 6.09 40.28
CA MET A 1161 -3.88 7.08 39.26
C MET A 1161 -4.04 8.49 39.87
N LEU A 1162 -4.65 8.59 41.06
CA LEU A 1162 -4.78 9.86 41.80
C LEU A 1162 -3.46 10.34 42.43
N GLU A 1163 -2.52 9.43 42.71
CA GLU A 1163 -1.14 9.76 43.07
C GLU A 1163 -0.37 10.36 41.89
N ALA A 1164 -0.42 9.70 40.72
CA ALA A 1164 0.19 10.22 39.49
C ALA A 1164 -0.33 11.63 39.15
N SER A 1165 -1.63 11.88 39.32
CA SER A 1165 -2.26 13.19 39.10
C SER A 1165 -1.71 14.32 39.97
N ARG A 1166 -1.24 14.02 41.18
CA ARG A 1166 -0.59 15.01 42.06
C ARG A 1166 0.84 15.34 41.65
N THR A 1167 1.40 14.63 40.67
CA THR A 1167 2.81 14.74 40.21
C THR A 1167 2.94 15.16 38.75
N GLY A 1168 1.92 15.83 38.17
CA GLY A 1168 1.98 16.42 36.83
C GLY A 1168 1.33 15.60 35.69
N ASN A 1169 0.91 14.36 35.94
CA ASN A 1169 0.14 13.59 34.96
C ASN A 1169 -1.34 14.03 34.99
N SER A 1170 -1.78 14.87 34.06
CA SER A 1170 -3.14 15.44 34.02
C SER A 1170 -4.25 14.40 34.05
N ASP A 1171 -4.04 13.24 33.44
CA ASP A 1171 -5.10 12.30 33.07
C ASP A 1171 -5.36 11.27 34.16
N GLY A 1172 -4.42 11.06 35.10
CA GLY A 1172 -4.58 10.14 36.23
C GLY A 1172 -5.84 10.41 37.07
N ARG A 1173 -6.34 11.64 37.15
CA ARG A 1173 -7.64 11.90 37.79
C ARG A 1173 -8.81 11.31 37.01
N ARG A 1174 -8.86 11.58 35.71
CA ARG A 1174 -9.91 11.10 34.80
C ARG A 1174 -9.93 9.59 34.71
N CYS A 1175 -8.77 8.97 34.54
CA CYS A 1175 -8.70 7.53 34.44
C CYS A 1175 -9.07 6.85 35.80
N ALA A 1176 -8.90 7.52 36.95
CA ALA A 1176 -9.45 7.08 38.23
C ALA A 1176 -10.98 7.25 38.34
N GLU A 1177 -11.54 8.34 37.82
CA GLU A 1177 -12.99 8.59 37.72
C GLU A 1177 -13.65 7.54 36.80
N THR A 1178 -13.10 7.30 35.60
CA THR A 1178 -13.51 6.26 34.65
C THR A 1178 -13.62 4.87 35.29
N LEU A 1179 -12.65 4.48 36.14
CA LEU A 1179 -12.69 3.19 36.84
C LEU A 1179 -13.78 3.12 37.93
N ARG A 1180 -14.04 4.22 38.63
CA ARG A 1180 -15.12 4.29 39.64
C ARG A 1180 -16.48 4.17 38.98
N ASP A 1181 -16.72 4.98 37.96
CA ASP A 1181 -18.01 5.05 37.28
C ASP A 1181 -18.33 3.71 36.60
N LEU A 1182 -17.37 3.10 35.88
CA LEU A 1182 -17.54 1.75 35.33
C LEU A 1182 -17.83 0.70 36.43
N GLY A 1183 -17.19 0.83 37.59
CA GLY A 1183 -17.44 -0.02 38.75
C GLY A 1183 -18.87 0.12 39.30
N VAL A 1184 -19.44 1.32 39.30
CA VAL A 1184 -20.84 1.60 39.68
C VAL A 1184 -21.81 1.02 38.64
N LEU A 1185 -21.55 1.25 37.35
CA LEU A 1185 -22.37 0.75 36.24
C LEU A 1185 -22.46 -0.78 36.25
N VAL A 1186 -21.32 -1.47 36.31
CA VAL A 1186 -21.28 -2.94 36.43
C VAL A 1186 -21.92 -3.42 37.75
N GLY A 1187 -21.75 -2.67 38.84
CA GLY A 1187 -22.44 -2.93 40.11
C GLY A 1187 -23.97 -3.02 39.94
N ARG A 1188 -24.59 -2.04 39.27
CA ARG A 1188 -26.04 -2.03 38.99
C ARG A 1188 -26.49 -3.26 38.20
N LEU A 1189 -25.77 -3.63 37.15
CA LEU A 1189 -26.07 -4.79 36.30
C LEU A 1189 -25.90 -6.15 37.00
N THR A 1190 -25.28 -6.19 38.18
CA THR A 1190 -25.04 -7.43 38.95
C THR A 1190 -25.86 -7.53 40.24
N ALA A 1191 -26.76 -6.58 40.50
CA ALA A 1191 -27.64 -6.62 41.67
C ALA A 1191 -28.72 -7.71 41.52
N PRO A 1192 -28.99 -8.52 42.56
CA PRO A 1192 -29.98 -9.60 42.48
C PRO A 1192 -31.42 -9.04 42.44
N THR A 1193 -32.22 -9.50 41.46
CA THR A 1193 -33.67 -9.25 41.41
C THR A 1193 -34.39 -9.98 42.55
N ALA A 1194 -35.17 -9.24 43.33
CA ALA A 1194 -35.92 -9.81 44.46
C ALA A 1194 -37.04 -10.74 44.00
N VAL A 1195 -37.13 -11.92 44.62
CA VAL A 1195 -38.15 -12.93 44.33
C VAL A 1195 -39.49 -12.54 44.98
N THR A 1196 -40.58 -12.60 44.22
CA THR A 1196 -41.95 -12.35 44.70
C THR A 1196 -42.40 -13.38 45.75
N PRO A 1197 -43.01 -12.97 46.88
CA PRO A 1197 -43.49 -13.89 47.91
C PRO A 1197 -44.83 -14.55 47.55
N THR A 1198 -45.06 -15.76 48.08
CA THR A 1198 -46.28 -16.56 47.91
C THR A 1198 -47.37 -16.23 48.93
N ASP A 1199 -48.61 -16.14 48.43
CA ASP A 1199 -49.92 -16.25 49.10
C ASP A 1199 -50.33 -15.26 50.23
N PRO A 1200 -51.55 -14.68 50.18
CA PRO A 1200 -52.10 -13.84 51.25
C PRO A 1200 -53.07 -14.60 52.17
N MET A 1201 -53.08 -14.30 53.48
CA MET A 1201 -54.29 -14.40 54.34
C MET A 1201 -54.06 -13.82 55.76
N LEU A 1202 -55.12 -13.23 56.34
CA LEU A 1202 -55.40 -12.96 57.77
C LEU A 1202 -54.68 -11.80 58.53
N ALA A 1203 -55.48 -10.76 58.82
CA ALA A 1203 -55.63 -9.95 60.06
C ALA A 1203 -54.39 -9.38 60.81
N GLY A 1204 -54.43 -8.19 61.45
CA GLY A 1204 -55.46 -7.15 61.58
C GLY A 1204 -55.21 -6.20 62.79
N ALA A 1205 -55.69 -4.94 62.71
CA ALA A 1205 -55.93 -3.95 63.78
C ALA A 1205 -54.80 -3.48 64.76
N GLY A 1206 -54.76 -2.16 65.04
CA GLY A 1206 -54.22 -1.61 66.31
C GLY A 1206 -53.34 -0.34 66.21
N PRO A 1207 -53.53 0.74 67.04
CA PRO A 1207 -52.84 2.02 66.82
C PRO A 1207 -51.96 2.59 67.98
N SER A 1208 -51.03 3.49 67.60
CA SER A 1208 -50.61 4.75 68.28
C SER A 1208 -49.40 4.85 69.26
N MET A 1209 -48.79 6.06 69.21
CA MET A 1209 -48.10 6.87 70.25
C MET A 1209 -46.57 6.83 70.57
N HIS A 1210 -45.96 8.01 70.34
CA HIS A 1210 -44.98 8.80 71.15
C HIS A 1210 -43.46 8.46 71.33
N ALA A 1211 -42.64 9.40 70.80
CA ALA A 1211 -41.62 10.24 71.47
C ALA A 1211 -40.16 9.76 71.80
N GLY A 1212 -39.18 10.41 71.15
CA GLY A 1212 -38.01 11.07 71.80
C GLY A 1212 -36.64 10.34 71.88
N GLY A 1213 -35.55 10.98 71.42
CA GLY A 1213 -34.15 10.60 71.73
C GLY A 1213 -33.11 10.85 70.62
N MET A 1214 -31.87 11.23 70.95
CA MET A 1214 -30.77 11.50 69.99
C MET A 1214 -29.86 10.28 69.73
N ALA A 1215 -29.30 10.23 68.51
CA ALA A 1215 -28.01 9.64 68.04
C ALA A 1215 -27.31 8.54 68.88
N PRO A 1216 -26.85 7.43 68.26
CA PRO A 1216 -25.76 7.51 67.27
C PRO A 1216 -25.90 6.62 66.01
N LEU A 1217 -24.91 6.76 65.11
CA LEU A 1217 -24.80 6.10 63.79
C LEU A 1217 -24.61 4.58 63.88
N LEU A 1218 -25.53 3.80 63.31
CA LEU A 1218 -25.39 2.47 62.66
C LEU A 1218 -26.79 1.84 62.46
N PRO A 1219 -26.90 0.80 61.62
CA PRO A 1219 -27.01 0.86 60.17
C PRO A 1219 -28.45 1.20 59.70
N MET A 1220 -28.61 1.89 58.58
CA MET A 1220 -29.94 2.05 57.96
C MET A 1220 -30.38 0.72 57.33
N THR A 1221 -31.34 0.06 57.98
CA THR A 1221 -32.04 -1.10 57.45
C THR A 1221 -32.81 -0.74 56.18
N SER A 1222 -32.85 -1.69 55.24
CA SER A 1222 -33.54 -1.57 53.95
C SER A 1222 -34.97 -1.06 54.11
N GLN A 1223 -35.22 0.18 53.69
CA GLN A 1223 -36.57 0.59 53.31
C GLN A 1223 -36.81 0.06 51.90
N GLU A 1224 -37.60 -1.02 51.82
CA GLU A 1224 -38.09 -1.53 50.53
C GLU A 1224 -39.01 -0.49 49.90
N LEU A 1225 -38.46 0.31 48.99
CA LEU A 1225 -39.25 0.91 47.92
C LEU A 1225 -39.82 -0.25 47.07
N PRO A 1226 -41.08 -0.17 46.59
CA PRO A 1226 -41.62 -1.20 45.72
C PRO A 1226 -40.78 -1.25 44.44
N VAL A 1227 -39.99 -2.30 44.26
CA VAL A 1227 -39.28 -2.54 43.01
C VAL A 1227 -40.36 -2.83 41.96
N PRO A 1228 -40.42 -2.08 40.84
CA PRO A 1228 -41.36 -2.38 39.78
C PRO A 1228 -41.06 -3.77 39.22
N PRO A 1229 -42.08 -4.53 38.76
CA PRO A 1229 -41.84 -5.83 38.14
C PRO A 1229 -40.90 -5.66 36.95
N PRO A 1230 -40.10 -6.69 36.59
CA PRO A 1230 -39.29 -6.64 35.38
C PRO A 1230 -40.21 -6.34 34.19
N MET A 1231 -39.95 -5.26 33.46
CA MET A 1231 -40.66 -5.02 32.21
C MET A 1231 -40.34 -6.20 31.29
N PRO A 1232 -41.36 -6.89 30.73
CA PRO A 1232 -41.08 -7.78 29.62
C PRO A 1232 -40.54 -6.91 28.48
N ILE A 1233 -39.33 -7.19 28.00
CA ILE A 1233 -38.84 -6.67 26.72
C ILE A 1233 -39.69 -7.34 25.64
N GLY A 1234 -40.85 -6.74 25.38
CA GLY A 1234 -41.86 -7.23 24.45
C GLY A 1234 -42.62 -6.11 23.72
N GLU A 1235 -42.25 -4.85 23.95
CA GLU A 1235 -42.80 -3.68 23.24
C GLU A 1235 -41.73 -2.83 22.51
N ASP A 1236 -40.44 -2.98 22.83
CA ASP A 1236 -39.35 -2.33 22.07
C ASP A 1236 -38.61 -3.36 21.20
N GLN A 1237 -39.08 -3.46 19.95
CA GLN A 1237 -38.57 -4.43 18.98
C GLN A 1237 -37.14 -4.08 18.52
N VAL A 1238 -36.80 -2.79 18.43
CA VAL A 1238 -35.47 -2.34 17.95
C VAL A 1238 -34.39 -2.77 18.94
N LEU A 1239 -34.64 -2.61 20.24
CA LEU A 1239 -33.75 -3.09 21.29
C LEU A 1239 -33.67 -4.62 21.32
N TYR A 1240 -34.80 -5.32 21.16
CA TYR A 1240 -34.79 -6.79 21.13
C TYR A 1240 -33.93 -7.31 19.96
N ASP A 1241 -34.08 -6.71 18.78
CA ASP A 1241 -33.29 -7.03 17.59
C ASP A 1241 -31.81 -6.65 17.78
N GLU A 1242 -31.49 -5.53 18.43
CA GLU A 1242 -30.11 -5.14 18.75
C GLU A 1242 -29.44 -6.12 19.75
N LEU A 1243 -30.15 -6.47 20.84
CA LEU A 1243 -29.68 -7.47 21.82
C LEU A 1243 -29.52 -8.86 21.18
N MET A 1244 -30.44 -9.25 20.30
CA MET A 1244 -30.30 -10.47 19.50
C MET A 1244 -29.13 -10.41 18.53
N THR A 1245 -28.84 -9.24 17.93
CA THR A 1245 -27.67 -9.04 17.07
C THR A 1245 -26.37 -9.20 17.86
N TRP A 1246 -26.28 -8.63 19.08
CA TRP A 1246 -25.13 -8.83 19.99
C TRP A 1246 -24.95 -10.30 20.40
N MET A 1247 -26.02 -11.09 20.42
CA MET A 1247 -25.97 -12.53 20.67
C MET A 1247 -25.69 -13.37 19.41
N GLY A 1248 -26.02 -12.87 18.22
CA GLY A 1248 -26.03 -13.61 16.96
C GLY A 1248 -24.81 -13.42 16.06
N ASP A 1249 -24.38 -12.19 15.79
CA ASP A 1249 -23.56 -11.88 14.59
C ASP A 1249 -22.06 -11.59 14.85
N ASP A 1250 -21.65 -11.32 16.08
CA ASP A 1250 -20.29 -10.79 16.35
C ASP A 1250 -19.13 -11.81 16.22
N TRP A 1251 -19.35 -13.07 15.80
CA TRP A 1251 -18.26 -14.02 15.47
C TRP A 1251 -18.66 -15.23 14.58
N PRO A 1252 -18.57 -15.15 13.23
CA PRO A 1252 -18.97 -16.22 12.29
C PRO A 1252 -18.09 -17.49 12.25
N VAL A 1253 -17.31 -17.78 13.31
CA VAL A 1253 -16.21 -18.77 13.27
C VAL A 1253 -16.47 -20.04 14.10
N TYR A 1254 -17.34 -20.00 15.12
CA TYR A 1254 -17.50 -21.15 16.05
C TYR A 1254 -18.70 -22.07 15.76
N ASN A 1255 -19.67 -21.67 14.92
CA ASN A 1255 -20.85 -22.50 14.63
C ASN A 1255 -20.63 -23.56 13.53
N ALA A 1256 -19.46 -23.60 12.89
CA ALA A 1256 -19.17 -24.56 11.82
C ALA A 1256 -18.71 -25.96 12.30
N TYR A 1257 -18.52 -26.16 13.61
CA TYR A 1257 -17.88 -27.37 14.17
C TYR A 1257 -18.79 -28.27 15.02
N MET A 1258 -20.12 -28.12 14.92
CA MET A 1258 -21.11 -28.89 15.69
C MET A 1258 -22.08 -29.71 14.81
N ASN A 1259 -21.75 -29.92 13.54
CA ASN A 1259 -22.58 -30.68 12.56
C ASN A 1259 -21.74 -31.67 11.70
N GLU A 1260 -20.73 -32.30 12.30
CA GLU A 1260 -20.13 -33.57 11.82
C GLU A 1260 -20.03 -34.58 12.98
#